data_AF-A0A834DVU0-F1
#
_entry.id   AF-A0A834DVU0-F1
#
_cell.length_a   1.000
_cell.length_b   1.000
_cell.length_c   1.000
_cell.angle_alpha   90.00
_cell.angle_beta   90.00
_cell.angle_gamma   90.00
#
_symmetry.space_group_name_H-M   'P 1'
#
loop_
_entity.id
_entity.type
_entity.pdbx_description
1 polymer ?
#
loop_
_entity_poly.entity_id
_entity_poly.type
_entity_poly.pdbx_seq_one_letter_code
_entity_poly.pdbx_strand_id
1 'polypeptide(L)'
;MGQGWAASGLPSLLFLFLLCCGHPLLVPSQKVTHQVTTDHRTTSQATTRNQTTHQATASSQITQSPILVTDEVTASNFLEEYDEKTRVVWNEYAEANWDYNTNISTENSRILLQKNAQMANHTLAFGTRARRFDVTYFQNTTMKRMIHKIQDLERAALPEKELEEYNQILLDMETTYSVASVCHANGTCLHLEPDITTLMATNRKYEDLLWAWKSWRDKVGRSILPSFPKYVELSNKAARLNGYVDTGDSWRSMYETPTLEQDLEQLFQELQPLYLNLHAYVRRALHRHYGPQHIHLEGPIPAHLLGNMWAQSWVNIYDLVVPFPSAPKIDATEAMIKQGWTPRRMFEEANNFFTSLGLLSVPPEFWNKSMLEKPTDGREVVCHASAWDFYNGKDFRIKQCTTVNMEDLVVAHHEMGHIQYFMQYKDLPVTFQEGANPGFHEAIGDVLALSVSTPKHLHTINLLSSDGGSYEQDINFLMKIALDKIAFIPFSYLVDQWRWRVFDGSITKENYNQEWWSLRLKYQGLCPPVARSQGDFDPGAKFHISSNVPYIRYFVGFIIQFQFHEALCQAAGHKGPLHQCDIYQSKEAGKRLADAMKLGYSEPWPEAMRLITGQPNMSAAAMMNYFKPLLDWLLTENGRHGEMLGWPQYNWTPDSAHSEGSFLGNGRVNFLGLDLDEQQARVGQWVLLFLGVALLVATLGLTQRLFSIRHHRLHRPHHGPQFGSEVELRHS
;
A
#
# COMPACT_ATOMS: atom_id res chain seq x y z
N MET A 1 -20.76 54.43 1.50
CA MET A 1 -22.12 55.01 1.37
C MET A 1 -22.98 53.95 0.72
N GLY A 2 -24.05 53.38 1.28
CA GLY A 2 -24.72 53.47 2.57
C GLY A 2 -25.96 52.56 2.47
N GLN A 3 -26.23 51.79 3.54
CA GLN A 3 -27.51 51.19 3.96
C GLN A 3 -28.18 50.20 2.99
N GLY A 4 -28.47 48.95 3.34
CA GLY A 4 -29.19 48.44 4.52
C GLY A 4 -30.39 47.66 3.96
N TRP A 5 -30.68 46.42 4.38
CA TRP A 5 -31.69 46.13 5.41
C TRP A 5 -31.39 44.76 6.05
N ALA A 6 -31.56 44.74 7.38
CA ALA A 6 -31.55 43.58 8.29
C ALA A 6 -32.87 42.76 8.12
N ALA A 7 -33.06 41.53 8.61
CA ALA A 7 -32.81 41.10 9.99
C ALA A 7 -32.90 39.57 10.23
N SER A 8 -32.09 39.13 11.21
CA SER A 8 -32.39 38.26 12.40
C SER A 8 -32.94 36.83 12.20
N GLY A 9 -32.48 35.77 12.89
CA GLY A 9 -31.51 35.56 13.99
C GLY A 9 -31.80 34.20 14.66
N LEU A 10 -30.78 33.44 15.09
CA LEU A 10 -30.81 32.29 16.04
C LEU A 10 -29.36 31.74 16.22
N PRO A 11 -29.01 31.03 17.30
CA PRO A 11 -28.21 31.61 18.38
C PRO A 11 -26.82 30.96 18.56
N SER A 12 -25.91 31.74 19.14
CA SER A 12 -24.65 31.31 19.74
C SER A 12 -24.88 30.24 20.82
N LEU A 13 -24.45 29.00 20.56
CA LEU A 13 -24.38 27.93 21.55
C LEU A 13 -23.22 26.96 21.25
N LEU A 14 -22.07 27.50 20.82
CA LEU A 14 -20.85 26.72 20.56
C LEU A 14 -19.56 27.43 21.05
N PHE A 15 -19.69 28.32 22.04
CA PHE A 15 -18.56 29.07 22.60
C PHE A 15 -18.46 29.01 24.14
N LEU A 16 -18.86 27.89 24.74
CA LEU A 16 -18.79 27.70 26.21
C LEU A 16 -18.54 26.25 26.66
N PHE A 17 -17.66 25.54 25.93
CA PHE A 17 -17.17 24.20 26.36
C PHE A 17 -15.66 24.00 26.10
N LEU A 18 -14.86 25.07 26.21
CA LEU A 18 -13.39 25.01 26.06
C LEU A 18 -12.61 25.72 27.18
N LEU A 19 -13.21 25.85 28.38
CA LEU A 19 -12.54 26.39 29.56
C LEU A 19 -12.93 25.56 30.79
N CYS A 20 -12.28 24.42 30.98
CA CYS A 20 -12.02 23.77 32.28
C CYS A 20 -11.23 22.47 32.06
N CYS A 21 -9.90 22.55 31.97
CA CYS A 21 -8.97 21.53 32.47
C CYS A 21 -7.55 22.11 32.40
N GLY A 22 -6.89 22.15 33.56
CA GLY A 22 -5.72 22.97 33.82
C GLY A 22 -4.40 22.45 33.26
N HIS A 23 -3.50 23.40 33.01
CA HIS A 23 -2.06 23.21 32.88
C HIS A 23 -1.41 22.80 34.20
N PRO A 24 -0.36 21.96 34.19
CA PRO A 24 0.73 22.06 35.15
C PRO A 24 1.90 22.89 34.57
N LEU A 25 2.33 23.84 35.40
CA LEU A 25 3.47 24.75 35.20
C LEU A 25 4.81 23.98 35.21
N LEU A 26 5.65 24.24 34.21
CA LEU A 26 7.08 23.94 34.19
C LEU A 26 7.86 25.11 34.83
N VAL A 27 8.67 24.81 35.83
CA VAL A 27 9.69 25.71 36.41
C VAL A 27 11.08 25.22 35.93
N PRO A 28 11.99 26.11 35.50
CA PRO A 28 13.29 25.73 34.99
C PRO A 28 14.33 25.56 36.11
N SER A 29 15.15 24.51 36.04
CA SER A 29 16.30 24.33 36.93
C SER A 29 17.62 24.29 36.16
N GLN A 30 18.64 24.78 36.84
CA GLN A 30 19.92 25.30 36.39
C GLN A 30 20.89 24.26 35.83
N LYS A 31 21.73 24.73 34.89
CA LYS A 31 23.07 24.19 34.58
C LYS A 31 23.93 24.17 35.85
N VAL A 32 24.55 23.03 36.15
CA VAL A 32 25.81 22.98 36.91
C VAL A 32 26.74 21.92 36.31
N THR A 33 27.88 22.42 35.85
CA THR A 33 29.14 21.76 35.53
C THR A 33 29.73 21.10 36.79
N HIS A 34 30.21 19.86 36.71
CA HIS A 34 31.09 19.31 37.75
C HIS A 34 32.48 18.97 37.18
N GLN A 35 33.44 19.75 37.66
CA GLN A 35 34.86 19.53 37.59
C GLN A 35 35.29 18.33 38.45
N VAL A 36 36.34 17.70 37.95
CA VAL A 36 37.21 16.72 38.60
C VAL A 36 37.91 17.35 39.81
N THR A 37 37.97 16.61 40.92
CA THR A 37 39.07 16.71 41.89
C THR A 37 39.34 15.34 42.48
N THR A 38 40.53 14.84 42.15
CA THR A 38 41.28 13.80 42.87
C THR A 38 41.66 14.28 44.26
N ASP A 39 41.58 13.40 45.26
CA ASP A 39 42.50 13.48 46.38
C ASP A 39 42.88 12.12 46.97
N HIS A 40 44.12 12.06 47.41
CA HIS A 40 44.96 10.90 47.67
C HIS A 40 45.09 10.65 49.18
N ARG A 41 45.24 9.36 49.58
CA ARG A 41 46.07 8.85 50.71
C ARG A 41 45.58 9.24 52.15
N THR A 42 45.68 8.46 53.23
CA THR A 42 46.59 7.38 53.65
C THR A 42 46.07 6.69 54.94
N THR A 43 46.53 5.44 55.20
CA THR A 43 46.80 4.78 56.52
C THR A 43 45.65 4.54 57.51
N SER A 44 45.22 3.30 57.80
CA SER A 44 45.86 2.16 58.52
C SER A 44 45.36 2.06 59.97
N GLN A 45 44.70 0.94 60.32
CA GLN A 45 45.03 0.14 61.52
C GLN A 45 44.20 -1.13 61.57
N ALA A 46 44.89 -2.22 61.90
CA ALA A 46 44.37 -3.57 62.03
C ALA A 46 43.63 -3.78 63.36
N THR A 47 42.60 -4.62 63.35
CA THR A 47 42.23 -5.40 64.54
C THR A 47 41.61 -6.72 64.10
N THR A 48 42.28 -7.80 64.50
CA THR A 48 41.92 -9.20 64.31
C THR A 48 40.75 -9.59 65.22
N ARG A 49 39.72 -10.24 64.67
CA ARG A 49 38.85 -11.14 65.45
C ARG A 49 38.28 -12.23 64.55
N ASN A 50 38.71 -13.47 64.81
CA ASN A 50 38.12 -14.69 64.23
C ASN A 50 36.74 -14.93 64.84
N GLN A 51 35.73 -15.12 63.99
CA GLN A 51 34.56 -15.94 64.30
C GLN A 51 34.06 -16.60 63.01
N THR A 52 34.08 -17.93 63.05
CA THR A 52 33.56 -18.86 62.05
C THR A 52 32.03 -18.93 62.14
N THR A 53 31.30 -18.76 61.04
CA THR A 53 30.08 -19.54 60.75
C THR A 53 29.63 -19.41 59.28
N HIS A 54 29.13 -20.53 58.76
CA HIS A 54 28.70 -20.82 57.39
C HIS A 54 27.67 -19.86 56.78
N GLN A 55 27.76 -19.58 55.47
CA GLN A 55 26.77 -20.00 54.44
C GLN A 55 26.95 -19.29 53.09
N ALA A 56 26.67 -20.06 52.03
CA ALA A 56 26.26 -19.68 50.68
C ALA A 56 27.30 -19.03 49.74
N THR A 57 28.02 -19.89 49.01
CA THR A 57 28.48 -19.59 47.64
C THR A 57 27.27 -19.34 46.75
N ALA A 58 26.89 -18.08 46.58
CA ALA A 58 26.14 -17.63 45.43
C ALA A 58 27.14 -17.42 44.29
N SER A 59 27.16 -18.34 43.31
CA SER A 59 27.86 -18.09 42.06
C SER A 59 27.11 -16.98 41.34
N SER A 60 27.60 -15.74 41.43
CA SER A 60 27.21 -14.67 40.53
C SER A 60 27.70 -15.08 39.13
N GLN A 61 26.82 -15.67 38.33
CA GLN A 61 26.99 -15.69 36.89
C GLN A 61 26.94 -14.23 36.44
N ILE A 62 28.13 -13.63 36.30
CA ILE A 62 28.30 -12.43 35.51
C ILE A 62 27.92 -12.85 34.09
N THR A 63 26.71 -12.48 33.67
CA THR A 63 26.34 -12.46 32.25
C THR A 63 27.28 -11.48 31.56
N GLN A 64 28.43 -11.98 31.10
CA GLN A 64 29.27 -11.24 30.16
C GLN A 64 28.39 -10.85 28.98
N SER A 65 28.21 -9.55 28.77
CA SER A 65 27.67 -9.03 27.51
C SER A 65 28.46 -9.68 26.37
N PRO A 66 27.80 -10.19 25.31
CA PRO A 66 28.50 -10.85 24.23
C PRO A 66 29.56 -9.91 23.66
N ILE A 67 30.80 -10.39 23.57
CA ILE A 67 31.89 -9.64 22.93
C ILE A 67 31.51 -9.45 21.46
N LEU A 68 31.12 -8.24 21.08
CA LEU A 68 30.77 -7.90 19.71
C LEU A 68 32.04 -7.84 18.85
N VAL A 69 31.94 -8.35 17.62
CA VAL A 69 33.03 -8.34 16.64
C VAL A 69 33.10 -6.96 16.00
N THR A 70 34.26 -6.32 16.08
CA THR A 70 34.52 -4.99 15.50
C THR A 70 35.55 -5.01 14.36
N ASP A 71 36.08 -6.20 14.03
CA ASP A 71 37.11 -6.40 13.02
C ASP A 71 36.52 -6.49 11.59
N GLU A 72 36.95 -5.60 10.71
CA GLU A 72 36.47 -5.56 9.32
C GLU A 72 36.95 -6.74 8.48
N VAL A 73 38.12 -7.33 8.77
CA VAL A 73 38.60 -8.50 8.02
C VAL A 73 37.67 -9.71 8.25
N THR A 74 37.29 -9.94 9.51
CA THR A 74 36.31 -10.96 9.88
C THR A 74 34.95 -10.71 9.24
N ALA A 75 34.52 -9.45 9.18
CA ALA A 75 33.28 -9.07 8.52
C ALA A 75 33.31 -9.30 7.00
N SER A 76 34.44 -9.03 6.32
CA SER A 76 34.60 -9.28 4.89
C SER A 76 34.42 -10.77 4.57
N ASN A 77 35.13 -11.64 5.31
CA ASN A 77 35.02 -13.09 5.15
C ASN A 77 33.58 -13.59 5.40
N PHE A 78 32.88 -13.01 6.39
CA PHE A 78 31.47 -13.33 6.65
C PHE A 78 30.56 -12.94 5.49
N LEU A 79 30.78 -11.77 4.88
CA LEU A 79 29.98 -11.27 3.77
C LEU A 79 30.20 -12.09 2.49
N GLU A 80 31.44 -12.50 2.22
CA GLU A 80 31.77 -13.42 1.12
C GLU A 80 31.07 -14.78 1.32
N GLU A 81 31.16 -15.36 2.53
CA GLU A 81 30.46 -16.61 2.85
C GLU A 81 28.93 -16.45 2.72
N TYR A 82 28.39 -15.30 3.12
CA TYR A 82 26.97 -14.99 3.00
C TYR A 82 26.56 -14.92 1.52
N ASP A 83 27.27 -14.18 0.68
CA ASP A 83 26.92 -14.02 -0.74
C ASP A 83 26.91 -15.37 -1.46
N GLU A 84 27.98 -16.16 -1.32
CA GLU A 84 28.11 -17.47 -1.98
C GLU A 84 26.99 -18.43 -1.60
N LYS A 85 26.69 -18.57 -0.30
CA LYS A 85 25.66 -19.50 0.16
C LYS A 85 24.24 -18.99 -0.11
N THR A 86 24.02 -17.68 0.00
CA THR A 86 22.70 -17.08 -0.23
C THR A 86 22.28 -17.24 -1.68
N ARG A 87 23.19 -17.06 -2.66
CA ARG A 87 22.88 -17.30 -4.08
C ARG A 87 22.33 -18.70 -4.33
N VAL A 88 22.92 -19.72 -3.72
CA VAL A 88 22.46 -21.11 -3.86
C VAL A 88 21.07 -21.30 -3.26
N VAL A 89 20.88 -20.88 -2.00
CA VAL A 89 19.61 -21.07 -1.27
C VAL A 89 18.48 -20.28 -1.94
N TRP A 90 18.73 -19.04 -2.37
CA TRP A 90 17.75 -18.19 -3.01
C TRP A 90 17.41 -18.67 -4.42
N ASN A 91 18.37 -19.19 -5.19
CA ASN A 91 18.10 -19.82 -6.49
C ASN A 91 17.17 -21.03 -6.34
N GLU A 92 17.46 -21.93 -5.41
CA GLU A 92 16.61 -23.11 -5.16
C GLU A 92 15.20 -22.74 -4.69
N TYR A 93 15.07 -21.67 -3.89
CA TYR A 93 13.79 -21.13 -3.49
C TYR A 93 13.03 -20.51 -4.67
N ALA A 94 13.71 -19.72 -5.50
CA ALA A 94 13.11 -19.08 -6.68
C ALA A 94 12.57 -20.11 -7.68
N GLU A 95 13.29 -21.22 -7.91
CA GLU A 95 12.81 -22.32 -8.75
C GLU A 95 11.56 -22.99 -8.18
N ALA A 96 11.55 -23.35 -6.89
CA ALA A 96 10.37 -23.94 -6.27
C ALA A 96 9.15 -22.99 -6.27
N ASN A 97 9.40 -21.69 -6.09
CA ASN A 97 8.34 -20.68 -6.12
C ASN A 97 7.80 -20.46 -7.53
N TRP A 98 8.69 -20.46 -8.54
CA TRP A 98 8.32 -20.43 -9.95
C TRP A 98 7.47 -21.65 -10.34
N ASP A 99 7.89 -22.85 -9.95
CA ASP A 99 7.19 -24.10 -10.24
C ASP A 99 5.77 -24.11 -9.67
N TYR A 100 5.58 -23.58 -8.46
CA TYR A 100 4.25 -23.40 -7.87
C TYR A 100 3.44 -22.35 -8.63
N ASN A 101 4.00 -21.18 -8.91
CA ASN A 101 3.30 -20.08 -9.57
C ASN A 101 2.88 -20.39 -11.01
N THR A 102 3.61 -21.28 -11.69
CA THR A 102 3.34 -21.71 -13.08
C THR A 102 2.69 -23.10 -13.17
N ASN A 103 2.46 -23.76 -12.04
CA ASN A 103 1.75 -25.04 -11.92
C ASN A 103 1.28 -25.27 -10.48
N ILE A 104 0.12 -24.70 -10.13
CA ILE A 104 -0.46 -24.82 -8.79
C ILE A 104 -0.91 -26.26 -8.56
N SER A 105 -0.27 -26.94 -7.60
CA SER A 105 -0.60 -28.31 -7.21
C SER A 105 -0.20 -28.58 -5.77
N THR A 106 -0.81 -29.57 -5.12
CA THR A 106 -0.47 -29.96 -3.74
C THR A 106 1.01 -30.28 -3.57
N GLU A 107 1.63 -30.91 -4.57
CA GLU A 107 3.04 -31.27 -4.52
C GLU A 107 3.95 -30.04 -4.62
N ASN A 108 3.68 -29.14 -5.57
CA ASN A 108 4.46 -27.90 -5.68
C ASN A 108 4.28 -27.00 -4.46
N SER A 109 3.08 -26.93 -3.87
CA SER A 109 2.83 -26.23 -2.60
C SER A 109 3.71 -26.79 -1.47
N ARG A 110 3.77 -28.12 -1.35
CA ARG A 110 4.59 -28.81 -0.34
C ARG A 110 6.09 -28.53 -0.54
N ILE A 111 6.57 -28.59 -1.78
CA ILE A 111 7.96 -28.29 -2.13
C ILE A 111 8.30 -26.83 -1.80
N LEU A 112 7.43 -25.89 -2.16
CA LEU A 112 7.61 -24.47 -1.86
C LEU A 112 7.66 -24.20 -0.35
N LEU A 113 6.77 -24.80 0.45
CA LEU A 113 6.82 -24.68 1.91
C LEU A 113 8.11 -25.25 2.50
N GLN A 114 8.60 -26.39 1.97
CA GLN A 114 9.88 -26.96 2.37
C GLN A 114 11.05 -26.02 2.04
N LYS A 115 11.06 -25.41 0.86
CA LYS A 115 12.09 -24.43 0.46
C LYS A 115 12.00 -23.13 1.26
N ASN A 116 10.80 -22.67 1.61
CA ASN A 116 10.60 -21.55 2.53
C ASN A 116 11.28 -21.82 3.89
N ALA A 117 11.12 -23.02 4.45
CA ALA A 117 11.77 -23.39 5.71
C ALA A 117 13.30 -23.43 5.59
N GLN A 118 13.85 -23.96 4.49
CA GLN A 118 15.29 -23.95 4.22
C GLN A 118 15.85 -22.52 4.12
N MET A 119 15.17 -21.66 3.37
CA MET A 119 15.54 -20.25 3.25
C MET A 119 15.49 -19.53 4.60
N ALA A 120 14.43 -19.74 5.39
CA ALA A 120 14.31 -19.12 6.70
C ALA A 120 15.40 -19.58 7.69
N ASN A 121 15.77 -20.87 7.67
CA ASN A 121 16.87 -21.39 8.47
C ASN A 121 18.21 -20.74 8.09
N HIS A 122 18.46 -20.55 6.78
CA HIS A 122 19.63 -19.84 6.29
C HIS A 122 19.64 -18.38 6.76
N THR A 123 18.53 -17.66 6.60
CA THR A 123 18.36 -16.27 7.08
C THR A 123 18.60 -16.17 8.58
N LEU A 124 18.00 -17.05 9.39
CA LEU A 124 18.19 -17.08 10.83
C LEU A 124 19.66 -17.31 11.22
N ALA A 125 20.32 -18.28 10.59
CA ALA A 125 21.71 -18.62 10.88
C ALA A 125 22.66 -17.46 10.55
N PHE A 126 22.51 -16.84 9.39
CA PHE A 126 23.37 -15.74 8.97
C PHE A 126 23.05 -14.43 9.66
N GLY A 127 21.77 -14.07 9.83
CA GLY A 127 21.42 -12.83 10.53
C GLY A 127 21.72 -12.88 12.03
N THR A 128 21.61 -14.04 12.67
CA THR A 128 22.08 -14.20 14.07
C THR A 128 23.59 -14.00 14.18
N ARG A 129 24.36 -14.46 13.19
CA ARG A 129 25.81 -14.16 13.11
C ARG A 129 26.04 -12.68 12.82
N ALA A 130 25.30 -12.07 11.91
CA ALA A 130 25.39 -10.65 11.56
C ALA A 130 25.14 -9.73 12.77
N ARG A 131 24.21 -10.09 13.65
CA ARG A 131 23.90 -9.36 14.90
C ARG A 131 25.04 -9.34 15.92
N ARG A 132 26.10 -10.15 15.73
CA ARG A 132 27.30 -10.12 16.57
C ARG A 132 28.31 -9.05 16.14
N PHE A 133 28.15 -8.46 14.96
CA PHE A 133 29.00 -7.38 14.49
C PHE A 133 28.48 -6.03 15.00
N ASP A 134 29.35 -5.27 15.65
CA ASP A 134 29.08 -3.86 15.96
C ASP A 134 29.57 -2.99 14.79
N VAL A 135 28.62 -2.59 13.94
CA VAL A 135 28.90 -1.79 12.74
C VAL A 135 29.08 -0.30 13.02
N THR A 136 29.05 0.12 14.29
CA THR A 136 29.19 1.54 14.67
C THR A 136 30.53 2.11 14.24
N TYR A 137 31.60 1.32 14.38
CA TYR A 137 32.99 1.75 14.18
C TYR A 137 33.59 1.36 12.81
N PHE A 138 32.82 0.68 11.96
CA PHE A 138 33.26 0.29 10.62
C PHE A 138 33.50 1.55 9.77
N GLN A 139 34.66 1.60 9.13
CA GLN A 139 35.04 2.63 8.17
C GLN A 139 34.45 2.33 6.78
N ASN A 140 34.34 1.06 6.42
CA ASN A 140 33.73 0.65 5.16
C ASN A 140 32.19 0.76 5.22
N THR A 141 31.66 1.81 4.59
CA THR A 141 30.21 2.11 4.57
C THR A 141 29.40 1.04 3.85
N THR A 142 29.94 0.47 2.77
CA THR A 142 29.31 -0.62 2.00
C THR A 142 29.14 -1.87 2.87
N MET A 143 30.18 -2.26 3.62
CA MET A 143 30.11 -3.39 4.55
C MET A 143 29.12 -3.13 5.69
N LYS A 144 29.15 -1.93 6.27
CA LYS A 144 28.19 -1.51 7.29
C LYS A 144 26.75 -1.65 6.80
N ARG A 145 26.47 -1.18 5.59
CA ARG A 145 25.14 -1.26 4.97
C ARG A 145 24.72 -2.71 4.71
N MET A 146 25.60 -3.56 4.18
CA MET A 146 25.30 -4.99 3.98
C MET A 146 24.98 -5.69 5.30
N ILE A 147 25.82 -5.53 6.32
CA ILE A 147 25.61 -6.18 7.62
C ILE A 147 24.32 -5.70 8.27
N HIS A 148 24.04 -4.39 8.22
CA HIS A 148 22.78 -3.84 8.74
C HIS A 148 21.56 -4.50 8.08
N LYS A 149 21.58 -4.70 6.75
CA LYS A 149 20.49 -5.39 6.05
C LYS A 149 20.38 -6.86 6.47
N ILE A 150 21.51 -7.57 6.62
CA ILE A 150 21.52 -9.01 7.00
C ILE A 150 21.11 -9.20 8.48
N GLN A 151 21.24 -8.18 9.33
CA GLN A 151 20.78 -8.22 10.72
C GLN A 151 19.25 -8.28 10.85
N ASP A 152 18.53 -7.85 9.81
CA ASP A 152 17.09 -8.03 9.69
C ASP A 152 16.77 -9.47 9.26
N LEU A 153 16.10 -10.21 10.13
CA LEU A 153 15.71 -11.60 9.89
C LEU A 153 14.33 -11.71 9.24
N GLU A 154 13.62 -10.60 9.07
CA GLU A 154 12.24 -10.57 8.60
C GLU A 154 11.36 -11.59 9.37
N ARG A 155 10.56 -12.39 8.65
CA ARG A 155 9.74 -13.47 9.22
C ARG A 155 10.57 -14.58 9.89
N ALA A 156 11.83 -14.79 9.51
CA ALA A 156 12.68 -15.84 10.09
C ALA A 156 13.04 -15.56 11.56
N ALA A 157 12.74 -14.37 12.08
CA ALA A 157 12.81 -14.08 13.51
C ALA A 157 11.75 -14.83 14.34
N LEU A 158 10.64 -15.27 13.72
CA LEU A 158 9.56 -15.98 14.41
C LEU A 158 10.03 -17.35 14.94
N PRO A 159 9.50 -17.80 16.08
CA PRO A 159 9.62 -19.19 16.51
C PRO A 159 9.13 -20.16 15.42
N GLU A 160 9.76 -21.34 15.33
CA GLU A 160 9.53 -22.34 14.26
C GLU A 160 8.04 -22.60 13.96
N LYS A 161 7.23 -22.90 14.98
CA LYS A 161 5.78 -23.15 14.81
C LYS A 161 5.00 -21.94 14.28
N GLU A 162 5.38 -20.74 14.71
CA GLU A 162 4.73 -19.51 14.28
C GLU A 162 5.17 -19.12 12.86
N LEU A 163 6.41 -19.42 12.48
CA LEU A 163 6.91 -19.27 11.12
C LEU A 163 6.21 -20.24 10.15
N GLU A 164 6.02 -21.50 10.54
CA GLU A 164 5.24 -22.47 9.77
C GLU A 164 3.79 -21.98 9.57
N GLU A 165 3.14 -21.54 10.65
CA GLU A 165 1.79 -20.96 10.60
C GLU A 165 1.73 -19.73 9.67
N TYR A 166 2.70 -18.82 9.80
CA TYR A 166 2.79 -17.62 8.95
C TYR A 166 2.92 -17.98 7.46
N ASN A 167 3.81 -18.91 7.13
CA ASN A 167 4.04 -19.33 5.75
C ASN A 167 2.83 -20.04 5.16
N GLN A 168 2.14 -20.88 5.95
CA GLN A 168 0.91 -21.53 5.52
C GLN A 168 -0.20 -20.50 5.27
N ILE A 169 -0.39 -19.54 6.18
CA ILE A 169 -1.41 -18.48 6.02
C ILE A 169 -1.17 -17.68 4.74
N LEU A 170 0.06 -17.28 4.45
CA LEU A 170 0.37 -16.55 3.22
C LEU A 170 0.06 -17.37 1.97
N LEU A 171 0.50 -18.64 1.93
CA LEU A 171 0.23 -19.53 0.81
C LEU A 171 -1.28 -19.77 0.61
N ASP A 172 -2.03 -19.94 1.70
CA ASP A 172 -3.47 -20.14 1.66
C ASP A 172 -4.21 -18.91 1.14
N MET A 173 -3.81 -17.70 1.57
CA MET A 173 -4.39 -16.44 1.09
C MET A 173 -4.11 -16.23 -0.39
N GLU A 174 -2.88 -16.47 -0.85
CA GLU A 174 -2.49 -16.36 -2.25
C GLU A 174 -3.17 -17.41 -3.14
N THR A 175 -3.24 -18.66 -2.68
CA THR A 175 -3.98 -19.73 -3.36
C THR A 175 -5.45 -19.37 -3.49
N THR A 176 -6.08 -18.98 -2.38
CA THR A 176 -7.50 -18.60 -2.32
C THR A 176 -7.84 -17.50 -3.31
N TYR A 177 -6.97 -16.51 -3.45
CA TYR A 177 -7.13 -15.45 -4.44
C TYR A 177 -7.00 -15.98 -5.87
N SER A 178 -5.95 -16.76 -6.14
CA SER A 178 -5.54 -17.13 -7.50
C SER A 178 -6.46 -18.16 -8.16
N VAL A 179 -7.01 -19.12 -7.39
CA VAL A 179 -7.88 -20.18 -7.93
C VAL A 179 -9.37 -19.84 -7.85
N ALA A 180 -9.72 -18.69 -7.27
CA ALA A 180 -11.12 -18.32 -7.10
C ALA A 180 -11.85 -18.16 -8.44
N SER A 181 -13.08 -18.66 -8.47
CA SER A 181 -14.06 -18.41 -9.52
C SER A 181 -15.38 -17.98 -8.91
N VAL A 182 -16.13 -17.16 -9.67
CA VAL A 182 -17.49 -16.73 -9.31
C VAL A 182 -18.46 -17.33 -10.31
N CYS A 183 -19.55 -17.91 -9.83
CA CYS A 183 -20.46 -18.67 -10.68
C CYS A 183 -21.83 -17.99 -10.79
N HIS A 184 -22.37 -17.96 -12.00
CA HIS A 184 -23.77 -17.63 -12.25
C HIS A 184 -24.69 -18.75 -11.74
N ALA A 185 -25.96 -18.43 -11.51
CA ALA A 185 -26.97 -19.40 -11.07
C ALA A 185 -27.19 -20.56 -12.08
N ASN A 186 -26.81 -20.35 -13.35
CA ASN A 186 -26.87 -21.37 -14.40
C ASN A 186 -25.68 -22.35 -14.40
N GLY A 187 -24.72 -22.19 -13.48
CA GLY A 187 -23.54 -23.05 -13.33
C GLY A 187 -22.30 -22.60 -14.10
N THR A 188 -22.34 -21.51 -14.86
CA THR A 188 -21.14 -20.97 -15.54
C THR A 188 -20.26 -20.26 -14.52
N CYS A 189 -18.99 -20.65 -14.39
CA CYS A 189 -18.02 -20.04 -13.48
C CYS A 189 -16.98 -19.23 -14.25
N LEU A 190 -16.66 -18.05 -13.73
CA LEU A 190 -15.73 -17.09 -14.31
C LEU A 190 -14.55 -16.91 -13.36
N HIS A 191 -13.33 -16.99 -13.87
CA HIS A 191 -12.12 -16.64 -13.14
C HIS A 191 -11.86 -15.13 -13.20
N LEU A 192 -10.99 -14.61 -12.33
CA LEU A 192 -10.61 -13.20 -12.41
C LEU A 192 -10.01 -12.87 -13.79
N GLU A 193 -9.00 -13.64 -14.21
CA GLU A 193 -8.29 -13.45 -15.47
C GLU A 193 -8.51 -14.64 -16.42
N PRO A 194 -9.00 -14.43 -17.67
CA PRO A 194 -9.37 -13.13 -18.26
C PRO A 194 -10.86 -12.74 -18.07
N ASP A 195 -11.70 -13.61 -17.50
CA ASP A 195 -13.16 -13.50 -17.66
C ASP A 195 -13.76 -12.27 -16.98
N ILE A 196 -13.55 -12.13 -15.66
CA ILE A 196 -14.11 -11.01 -14.90
C ILE A 196 -13.41 -9.70 -15.28
N THR A 197 -12.09 -9.70 -15.52
CA THR A 197 -11.38 -8.50 -15.99
C THR A 197 -11.93 -8.00 -17.32
N THR A 198 -12.18 -8.89 -18.28
CA THR A 198 -12.81 -8.56 -19.56
C THR A 198 -14.24 -8.03 -19.36
N LEU A 199 -15.03 -8.66 -18.49
CA LEU A 199 -16.38 -8.20 -18.17
C LEU A 199 -16.37 -6.79 -17.60
N MET A 200 -15.52 -6.52 -16.60
CA MET A 200 -15.39 -5.20 -15.99
C MET A 200 -14.90 -4.15 -16.98
N ALA A 201 -14.01 -4.51 -17.90
CA ALA A 201 -13.43 -3.59 -18.88
C ALA A 201 -14.41 -3.22 -20.00
N THR A 202 -15.20 -4.16 -20.50
CA THR A 202 -15.97 -3.99 -21.75
C THR A 202 -17.48 -3.84 -21.55
N ASN A 203 -18.04 -4.34 -20.44
CA ASN A 203 -19.48 -4.24 -20.20
C ASN A 203 -19.86 -2.80 -19.80
N ARG A 204 -21.05 -2.37 -20.21
CA ARG A 204 -21.60 -1.01 -19.98
C ARG A 204 -22.97 -1.04 -19.32
N LYS A 205 -23.40 -2.19 -18.81
CA LYS A 205 -24.63 -2.37 -18.04
C LYS A 205 -24.32 -2.36 -16.55
N TYR A 206 -25.06 -1.54 -15.80
CA TYR A 206 -24.86 -1.35 -14.36
C TYR A 206 -24.95 -2.67 -13.59
N GLU A 207 -26.02 -3.44 -13.79
CA GLU A 207 -26.29 -4.69 -13.05
C GLU A 207 -25.25 -5.79 -13.31
N ASP A 208 -24.76 -5.93 -14.55
CA ASP A 208 -23.75 -6.94 -14.88
C ASP A 208 -22.41 -6.63 -14.19
N LEU A 209 -22.01 -5.35 -14.21
CA LEU A 209 -20.82 -4.86 -13.51
C LEU A 209 -20.96 -5.00 -12.00
N LEU A 210 -22.14 -4.71 -11.46
CA LEU A 210 -22.44 -4.86 -10.05
C LEU A 210 -22.34 -6.33 -9.62
N TRP A 211 -22.92 -7.24 -10.40
CA TRP A 211 -22.85 -8.67 -10.13
C TRP A 211 -21.40 -9.14 -10.08
N ALA A 212 -20.57 -8.80 -11.06
CA ALA A 212 -19.17 -9.21 -11.10
C ALA A 212 -18.38 -8.63 -9.91
N TRP A 213 -18.52 -7.33 -9.68
CA TRP A 213 -17.85 -6.61 -8.60
C TRP A 213 -18.17 -7.16 -7.22
N LYS A 214 -19.46 -7.42 -6.96
CA LYS A 214 -19.96 -7.94 -5.69
C LYS A 214 -19.59 -9.39 -5.51
N SER A 215 -19.78 -10.22 -6.54
CA SER A 215 -19.52 -11.66 -6.46
C SER A 215 -18.04 -11.95 -6.20
N TRP A 216 -17.13 -11.17 -6.80
CA TRP A 216 -15.70 -11.31 -6.53
C TRP A 216 -15.34 -11.02 -5.08
N ARG A 217 -15.88 -9.93 -4.51
CA ARG A 217 -15.67 -9.56 -3.09
C ARG A 217 -16.30 -10.55 -2.12
N ASP A 218 -17.50 -11.03 -2.44
CA ASP A 218 -18.21 -12.02 -1.64
C ASP A 218 -17.46 -13.36 -1.62
N LYS A 219 -16.85 -13.76 -2.75
CA LYS A 219 -16.12 -15.02 -2.88
C LYS A 219 -14.72 -14.95 -2.30
N VAL A 220 -13.95 -13.92 -2.64
CA VAL A 220 -12.52 -13.84 -2.28
C VAL A 220 -12.34 -13.08 -0.98
N GLY A 221 -12.84 -11.84 -0.91
CA GLY A 221 -12.67 -11.00 0.27
C GLY A 221 -13.11 -11.71 1.55
N ARG A 222 -14.33 -12.28 1.56
CA ARG A 222 -14.83 -13.03 2.72
C ARG A 222 -14.01 -14.27 3.07
N SER A 223 -13.44 -14.95 2.08
CA SER A 223 -12.61 -16.14 2.31
C SER A 223 -11.23 -15.82 2.89
N ILE A 224 -10.71 -14.61 2.65
CA ILE A 224 -9.43 -14.14 3.20
C ILE A 224 -9.58 -13.66 4.66
N LEU A 225 -10.74 -13.08 5.01
CA LEU A 225 -10.98 -12.47 6.32
C LEU A 225 -10.61 -13.35 7.54
N PRO A 226 -10.89 -14.67 7.60
CA PRO A 226 -10.57 -15.48 8.77
C PRO A 226 -9.08 -15.57 9.07
N SER A 227 -8.22 -15.57 8.05
CA SER A 227 -6.76 -15.72 8.18
C SER A 227 -6.06 -14.40 8.42
N PHE A 228 -6.63 -13.29 7.94
CA PHE A 228 -5.97 -11.97 7.92
C PHE A 228 -5.58 -11.44 9.31
N PRO A 229 -6.41 -11.54 10.38
CA PRO A 229 -6.01 -11.08 11.72
C PRO A 229 -4.78 -11.82 12.27
N LYS A 230 -4.70 -13.14 12.05
CA LYS A 230 -3.55 -13.94 12.51
C LYS A 230 -2.30 -13.61 11.71
N TYR A 231 -2.44 -13.37 10.41
CA TYR A 231 -1.38 -12.84 9.57
C TYR A 231 -0.83 -11.50 10.14
N VAL A 232 -1.69 -10.53 10.46
CA VAL A 232 -1.29 -9.24 11.03
C VAL A 232 -0.54 -9.41 12.36
N GLU A 233 -1.06 -10.27 13.24
CA GLU A 233 -0.43 -10.57 14.53
C GLU A 233 1.00 -11.10 14.37
N LEU A 234 1.18 -12.14 13.53
CA LEU A 234 2.46 -12.79 13.29
C LEU A 234 3.43 -11.87 12.55
N SER A 235 2.94 -11.12 11.55
CA SER A 235 3.76 -10.15 10.82
C SER A 235 4.30 -9.06 11.74
N ASN A 236 3.44 -8.47 12.57
CA ASN A 236 3.85 -7.45 13.54
C ASN A 236 4.80 -8.02 14.61
N LYS A 237 4.61 -9.28 15.01
CA LYS A 237 5.54 -9.95 15.92
C LYS A 237 6.92 -10.12 15.30
N ALA A 238 7.00 -10.53 14.03
CA ALA A 238 8.26 -10.61 13.30
C ALA A 238 8.94 -9.23 13.22
N ALA A 239 8.21 -8.17 12.87
CA ALA A 239 8.75 -6.81 12.81
C ALA A 239 9.35 -6.37 14.16
N ARG A 240 8.64 -6.60 15.27
CA ARG A 240 9.15 -6.29 16.62
C ARG A 240 10.38 -7.08 17.02
N LEU A 241 10.50 -8.34 16.60
CA LEU A 241 11.69 -9.16 16.85
C LEU A 241 12.93 -8.68 16.04
N ASN A 242 12.70 -7.84 15.03
CA ASN A 242 13.74 -7.18 14.24
C ASN A 242 13.97 -5.71 14.64
N GLY A 243 13.27 -5.20 15.66
CA GLY A 243 13.51 -3.85 16.21
C GLY A 243 12.61 -2.75 15.66
N TYR A 244 11.65 -3.07 14.79
CA TYR A 244 10.62 -2.14 14.34
C TYR A 244 9.41 -2.12 15.29
N VAL A 245 8.56 -1.10 15.19
CA VAL A 245 7.33 -1.03 16.02
C VAL A 245 6.22 -1.95 15.50
N ASP A 246 6.10 -2.06 14.18
CA ASP A 246 5.09 -2.86 13.46
C ASP A 246 5.57 -3.16 12.02
N THR A 247 4.79 -3.95 11.27
CA THR A 247 5.12 -4.31 9.88
C THR A 247 5.16 -3.10 8.95
N GLY A 248 4.32 -2.09 9.18
CA GLY A 248 4.30 -0.87 8.37
C GLY A 248 5.60 -0.08 8.52
N ASP A 249 6.12 0.03 9.73
CA ASP A 249 7.43 0.64 10.02
C ASP A 249 8.58 -0.10 9.31
N SER A 250 8.59 -1.44 9.40
CA SER A 250 9.54 -2.28 8.65
C SER A 250 9.47 -2.05 7.13
N TRP A 251 8.28 -1.91 6.55
CA TRP A 251 8.16 -1.66 5.12
C TRP A 251 8.61 -0.26 4.70
N ARG A 252 8.32 0.76 5.50
CA ARG A 252 8.74 2.14 5.22
C ARG A 252 10.26 2.30 5.35
N SER A 253 10.93 1.47 6.16
CA SER A 253 12.39 1.53 6.34
C SER A 253 13.17 1.27 5.04
N MET A 254 12.61 0.53 4.09
CA MET A 254 13.18 0.26 2.75
C MET A 254 13.42 1.53 1.90
N TYR A 255 12.82 2.67 2.28
CA TYR A 255 13.04 3.96 1.62
C TYR A 255 14.15 4.76 2.30
N GLU A 256 14.61 4.36 3.48
CA GLU A 256 15.64 5.07 4.25
C GLU A 256 15.37 6.58 4.41
N THR A 257 14.08 6.94 4.46
CA THR A 257 13.60 8.33 4.42
C THR A 257 12.72 8.60 5.64
N PRO A 258 13.23 9.26 6.69
CA PRO A 258 12.45 9.55 7.89
C PRO A 258 11.20 10.40 7.65
N THR A 259 11.18 11.20 6.58
CA THR A 259 10.08 12.09 6.19
C THR A 259 9.08 11.46 5.22
N LEU A 260 9.20 10.15 4.94
CA LEU A 260 8.46 9.48 3.86
C LEU A 260 6.95 9.77 3.90
N GLU A 261 6.30 9.64 5.06
CA GLU A 261 4.85 9.89 5.16
C GLU A 261 4.47 11.33 4.82
N GLN A 262 5.28 12.31 5.22
CA GLN A 262 5.04 13.73 4.93
C GLN A 262 5.29 14.03 3.44
N ASP A 263 6.35 13.46 2.88
CA ASP A 263 6.70 13.62 1.47
C ASP A 263 5.60 13.03 0.57
N LEU A 264 5.07 11.85 0.91
CA LEU A 264 3.98 11.20 0.17
C LEU A 264 2.67 11.99 0.25
N GLU A 265 2.30 12.50 1.43
CA GLU A 265 1.12 13.37 1.59
C GLU A 265 1.28 14.65 0.77
N GLN A 266 2.46 15.28 0.80
CA GLN A 266 2.71 16.48 0.00
C GLN A 266 2.56 16.21 -1.50
N LEU A 267 3.18 15.14 -2.01
CA LEU A 267 3.05 14.74 -3.43
C LEU A 267 1.60 14.46 -3.81
N PHE A 268 0.84 13.82 -2.92
CA PHE A 268 -0.59 13.57 -3.10
C PHE A 268 -1.38 14.88 -3.22
N GLN A 269 -1.12 15.85 -2.34
CA GLN A 269 -1.77 17.16 -2.36
C GLN A 269 -1.42 17.98 -3.61
N GLU A 270 -0.17 17.91 -4.09
CA GLU A 270 0.24 18.58 -5.33
C GLU A 270 -0.53 18.09 -6.57
N LEU A 271 -0.95 16.81 -6.57
CA LEU A 271 -1.70 16.18 -7.65
C LEU A 271 -3.23 16.30 -7.52
N GLN A 272 -3.74 16.74 -6.37
CA GLN A 272 -5.17 16.91 -6.11
C GLN A 272 -5.89 17.74 -7.19
N PRO A 273 -5.38 18.91 -7.64
CA PRO A 273 -6.09 19.72 -8.62
C PRO A 273 -6.36 18.97 -9.93
N LEU A 274 -5.42 18.14 -10.37
CA LEU A 274 -5.55 17.35 -11.59
C LEU A 274 -6.52 16.17 -11.39
N TYR A 275 -6.39 15.45 -10.26
CA TYR A 275 -7.30 14.34 -9.94
C TYR A 275 -8.76 14.79 -9.80
N LEU A 276 -9.03 15.87 -9.06
CA LEU A 276 -10.39 16.37 -8.85
C LEU A 276 -11.07 16.81 -10.15
N ASN A 277 -10.31 17.43 -11.06
CA ASN A 277 -10.81 17.82 -12.37
C ASN A 277 -11.11 16.60 -13.26
N LEU A 278 -10.23 15.59 -13.25
CA LEU A 278 -10.47 14.32 -13.94
C LEU A 278 -11.69 13.61 -13.38
N HIS A 279 -11.79 13.50 -12.05
CA HIS A 279 -12.92 12.86 -11.36
C HIS A 279 -14.26 13.51 -11.72
N ALA A 280 -14.36 14.84 -11.62
CA ALA A 280 -15.58 15.56 -11.96
C ALA A 280 -15.99 15.36 -13.44
N TYR A 281 -15.03 15.43 -14.36
CA TYR A 281 -15.25 15.20 -15.79
C TYR A 281 -15.78 13.78 -16.06
N VAL A 282 -15.13 12.77 -15.47
CA VAL A 282 -15.52 11.36 -15.59
C VAL A 282 -16.91 11.14 -14.96
N ARG A 283 -17.18 11.71 -13.79
CA ARG A 283 -18.48 11.63 -13.11
C ARG A 283 -19.61 12.15 -13.99
N ARG A 284 -19.44 13.31 -14.66
CA ARG A 284 -20.43 13.82 -15.62
C ARG A 284 -20.66 12.84 -16.78
N ALA A 285 -19.59 12.27 -17.33
CA ALA A 285 -19.71 11.32 -18.42
C ALA A 285 -20.44 10.03 -18.02
N LEU A 286 -20.17 9.51 -16.82
CA LEU A 286 -20.90 8.39 -16.24
C LEU A 286 -22.37 8.74 -15.97
N HIS A 287 -22.65 9.95 -15.48
CA HIS A 287 -24.02 10.43 -15.31
C HIS A 287 -24.79 10.45 -16.63
N ARG A 288 -24.15 10.87 -17.74
CA ARG A 288 -24.76 10.84 -19.07
C ARG A 288 -25.10 9.42 -19.55
N HIS A 289 -24.26 8.43 -19.23
CA HIS A 289 -24.43 7.05 -19.70
C HIS A 289 -25.36 6.23 -18.79
N TYR A 290 -25.11 6.23 -17.48
CA TYR A 290 -25.86 5.44 -16.49
C TYR A 290 -27.09 6.17 -15.96
N GLY A 291 -27.16 7.50 -16.07
CA GLY A 291 -28.30 8.31 -15.66
C GLY A 291 -28.25 8.81 -14.21
N PRO A 292 -29.13 9.78 -13.86
CA PRO A 292 -29.14 10.45 -12.56
C PRO A 292 -29.51 9.54 -11.38
N GLN A 293 -30.19 8.43 -11.64
CA GLN A 293 -30.57 7.45 -10.60
C GLN A 293 -29.35 6.73 -10.03
N HIS A 294 -28.26 6.63 -10.80
CA HIS A 294 -27.08 5.84 -10.46
C HIS A 294 -25.84 6.69 -10.19
N ILE A 295 -25.84 7.99 -10.53
CA ILE A 295 -24.71 8.89 -10.36
C ILE A 295 -25.22 10.23 -9.83
N HIS A 296 -24.66 10.71 -8.72
CA HIS A 296 -24.90 12.06 -8.23
C HIS A 296 -23.77 13.00 -8.65
N LEU A 297 -24.08 14.11 -9.32
CA LEU A 297 -23.06 15.04 -9.88
C LEU A 297 -22.20 15.75 -8.82
N GLU A 298 -22.62 15.75 -7.55
CA GLU A 298 -21.86 16.29 -6.41
C GLU A 298 -21.41 15.20 -5.42
N GLY A 299 -21.63 13.92 -5.75
CA GLY A 299 -21.37 12.77 -4.89
C GLY A 299 -20.15 11.95 -5.35
N PRO A 300 -19.78 10.91 -4.58
CA PRO A 300 -18.77 9.95 -5.00
C PRO A 300 -19.23 9.08 -6.19
N ILE A 301 -18.29 8.51 -6.95
CA ILE A 301 -18.59 7.61 -8.07
C ILE A 301 -18.75 6.16 -7.55
N PRO A 302 -19.76 5.39 -7.98
CA PRO A 302 -19.87 3.96 -7.66
C PRO A 302 -18.67 3.16 -8.17
N ALA A 303 -18.00 2.44 -7.26
CA ALA A 303 -16.69 1.83 -7.51
C ALA A 303 -16.61 0.71 -8.56
N HIS A 304 -17.74 0.29 -9.15
CA HIS A 304 -17.83 -0.79 -10.14
C HIS A 304 -17.95 -0.28 -11.58
N LEU A 305 -18.00 1.04 -11.80
CA LEU A 305 -18.27 1.66 -13.10
C LEU A 305 -17.02 2.17 -13.83
N LEU A 306 -15.83 1.89 -13.32
CA LEU A 306 -14.58 2.49 -13.79
C LEU A 306 -13.69 1.52 -14.59
N GLY A 307 -14.29 0.53 -15.25
CA GLY A 307 -13.57 -0.32 -16.20
C GLY A 307 -12.56 -1.31 -15.59
N ASN A 308 -12.49 -1.38 -14.26
CA ASN A 308 -11.54 -2.20 -13.53
C ASN A 308 -12.16 -2.69 -12.21
N MET A 309 -11.84 -3.93 -11.79
CA MET A 309 -12.38 -4.57 -10.57
C MET A 309 -12.21 -3.73 -9.29
N TRP A 310 -11.13 -2.94 -9.20
CA TRP A 310 -10.80 -2.12 -8.04
C TRP A 310 -10.93 -0.63 -8.30
N ALA A 311 -11.32 -0.22 -9.52
CA ALA A 311 -11.30 1.19 -9.92
C ALA A 311 -9.93 1.86 -9.69
N GLN A 312 -8.84 1.08 -9.85
CA GLN A 312 -7.47 1.59 -9.72
C GLN A 312 -6.99 2.30 -10.98
N SER A 313 -7.48 1.86 -12.14
CA SER A 313 -7.23 2.44 -13.46
C SER A 313 -8.56 2.53 -14.19
N TRP A 314 -8.79 3.64 -14.87
CA TRP A 314 -10.05 4.00 -15.53
C TRP A 314 -9.91 3.99 -17.06
N VAL A 315 -8.78 3.51 -17.58
CA VAL A 315 -8.48 3.53 -19.03
C VAL A 315 -9.56 2.80 -19.85
N ASN A 316 -10.14 1.75 -19.29
CA ASN A 316 -11.13 0.90 -19.96
C ASN A 316 -12.52 1.55 -20.14
N ILE A 317 -12.76 2.75 -19.60
CA ILE A 317 -13.97 3.54 -19.87
C ILE A 317 -13.71 4.72 -20.82
N TYR A 318 -12.55 4.72 -21.51
CA TYR A 318 -12.17 5.79 -22.44
C TYR A 318 -13.23 6.07 -23.52
N ASP A 319 -13.95 5.04 -23.99
CA ASP A 319 -15.07 5.16 -24.92
C ASP A 319 -16.21 6.05 -24.40
N LEU A 320 -16.45 6.08 -23.09
CA LEU A 320 -17.49 6.91 -22.46
C LEU A 320 -17.05 8.36 -22.25
N VAL A 321 -15.75 8.59 -22.13
CA VAL A 321 -15.17 9.85 -21.65
C VAL A 321 -14.28 10.55 -22.67
N VAL A 322 -14.20 10.04 -23.90
CA VAL A 322 -13.39 10.62 -24.99
C VAL A 322 -13.69 12.13 -25.17
N PRO A 323 -12.68 13.01 -25.01
CA PRO A 323 -12.83 14.46 -25.17
C PRO A 323 -13.34 14.87 -26.55
N PHE A 324 -12.73 14.33 -27.61
CA PHE A 324 -13.05 14.61 -29.00
C PHE A 324 -13.38 13.31 -29.75
N PRO A 325 -14.66 12.89 -29.78
CA PRO A 325 -15.07 11.64 -30.42
C PRO A 325 -14.85 11.60 -31.94
N SER A 326 -14.74 12.76 -32.58
CA SER A 326 -14.47 12.92 -34.03
C SER A 326 -13.02 12.64 -34.41
N ALA A 327 -12.08 12.72 -33.46
CA ALA A 327 -10.67 12.51 -33.73
C ALA A 327 -10.35 11.00 -33.85
N PRO A 328 -9.34 10.61 -34.66
CA PRO A 328 -8.93 9.21 -34.80
C PRO A 328 -8.54 8.58 -33.45
N LYS A 329 -8.90 7.30 -33.27
CA LYS A 329 -8.62 6.54 -32.04
C LYS A 329 -7.13 6.22 -31.90
N ILE A 330 -6.64 6.27 -30.66
CA ILE A 330 -5.28 5.89 -30.27
C ILE A 330 -5.35 4.53 -29.57
N ASP A 331 -5.73 3.50 -30.33
CA ASP A 331 -5.75 2.12 -29.86
C ASP A 331 -5.15 1.21 -30.94
N ALA A 332 -4.04 0.58 -30.60
CA ALA A 332 -3.29 -0.29 -31.49
C ALA A 332 -3.88 -1.72 -31.56
N THR A 333 -4.83 -2.09 -30.70
CA THR A 333 -5.29 -3.48 -30.52
C THR A 333 -5.78 -4.11 -31.82
N GLU A 334 -6.63 -3.41 -32.59
CA GLU A 334 -7.12 -3.93 -33.88
C GLU A 334 -5.97 -4.12 -34.88
N ALA A 335 -5.03 -3.17 -34.92
CA ALA A 335 -3.85 -3.25 -35.79
C ALA A 335 -2.94 -4.42 -35.40
N MET A 336 -2.71 -4.64 -34.10
CA MET A 336 -1.93 -5.76 -33.56
C MET A 336 -2.54 -7.10 -33.99
N ILE A 337 -3.84 -7.29 -33.79
CA ILE A 337 -4.55 -8.52 -34.18
C ILE A 337 -4.48 -8.72 -35.69
N LYS A 338 -4.78 -7.69 -36.48
CA LYS A 338 -4.77 -7.76 -37.96
C LYS A 338 -3.39 -8.08 -38.53
N GLN A 339 -2.33 -7.63 -37.86
CA GLN A 339 -0.94 -7.88 -38.26
C GLN A 339 -0.38 -9.18 -37.66
N GLY A 340 -1.19 -9.99 -36.97
CA GLY A 340 -0.76 -11.27 -36.41
C GLY A 340 0.25 -11.14 -35.28
N TRP A 341 0.11 -10.13 -34.42
CA TRP A 341 0.93 -10.00 -33.22
C TRP A 341 0.65 -11.16 -32.25
N THR A 342 1.69 -11.55 -31.52
CA THR A 342 1.65 -12.61 -30.50
C THR A 342 2.24 -12.07 -29.20
N PRO A 343 1.98 -12.70 -28.04
CA PRO A 343 2.64 -12.36 -26.78
C PRO A 343 4.17 -12.28 -26.93
N ARG A 344 4.78 -13.29 -27.57
CA ARG A 344 6.23 -13.30 -27.84
C ARG A 344 6.70 -12.06 -28.59
N ARG A 345 5.99 -11.66 -29.66
CA ARG A 345 6.34 -10.45 -30.43
C ARG A 345 6.26 -9.19 -29.56
N MET A 346 5.29 -9.08 -28.66
CA MET A 346 5.18 -7.93 -27.75
C MET A 346 6.42 -7.79 -26.87
N PHE A 347 6.93 -8.90 -26.32
CA PHE A 347 8.18 -8.90 -25.54
C PHE A 347 9.42 -8.69 -26.41
N GLU A 348 9.44 -9.18 -27.66
CA GLU A 348 10.52 -8.91 -28.61
C GLU A 348 10.62 -7.41 -28.93
N GLU A 349 9.49 -6.73 -29.15
CA GLU A 349 9.48 -5.28 -29.36
C GLU A 349 9.92 -4.51 -28.11
N ALA A 350 9.52 -4.97 -26.92
CA ALA A 350 10.05 -4.40 -25.68
C ALA A 350 11.58 -4.56 -25.59
N ASN A 351 12.11 -5.75 -25.85
CA ASN A 351 13.56 -5.99 -25.89
C ASN A 351 14.27 -5.11 -26.95
N ASN A 352 13.64 -4.90 -28.11
CA ASN A 352 14.15 -4.00 -29.15
C ASN A 352 14.19 -2.55 -28.65
N PHE A 353 13.18 -2.10 -27.89
CA PHE A 353 13.19 -0.78 -27.28
C PHE A 353 14.39 -0.62 -26.33
N PHE A 354 14.56 -1.53 -25.37
CA PHE A 354 15.67 -1.48 -24.40
C PHE A 354 17.04 -1.47 -25.10
N THR A 355 17.26 -2.37 -26.05
CA THR A 355 18.51 -2.44 -26.82
C THR A 355 18.72 -1.22 -27.72
N SER A 356 17.65 -0.58 -28.21
CA SER A 356 17.73 0.71 -28.93
C SER A 356 18.35 1.82 -28.06
N LEU A 357 18.15 1.79 -26.75
CA LEU A 357 18.78 2.72 -25.81
C LEU A 357 20.25 2.37 -25.49
N GLY A 358 20.74 1.23 -25.99
CA GLY A 358 22.07 0.71 -25.62
C GLY A 358 22.07 -0.04 -24.29
N LEU A 359 20.88 -0.43 -23.80
CA LEU A 359 20.74 -1.32 -22.66
C LEU A 359 20.95 -2.79 -23.09
N LEU A 360 20.86 -3.69 -22.12
CA LEU A 360 21.18 -5.10 -22.32
C LEU A 360 20.03 -5.82 -23.03
N SER A 361 20.34 -6.74 -23.94
CA SER A 361 19.34 -7.68 -24.46
C SER A 361 19.10 -8.77 -23.43
N VAL A 362 17.86 -9.22 -23.28
CA VAL A 362 17.56 -10.39 -22.44
C VAL A 362 18.26 -11.65 -22.97
N PRO A 363 18.70 -12.56 -22.08
CA PRO A 363 19.46 -13.75 -22.48
C PRO A 363 18.58 -14.78 -23.21
N PRO A 364 19.16 -15.73 -23.97
CA PRO A 364 18.39 -16.81 -24.60
C PRO A 364 17.56 -17.65 -23.61
N GLU A 365 18.04 -17.81 -22.38
CA GLU A 365 17.36 -18.56 -21.31
C GLU A 365 16.02 -17.93 -20.92
N PHE A 366 15.91 -16.60 -20.95
CA PHE A 366 14.66 -15.86 -20.70
C PHE A 366 13.55 -16.34 -21.63
N TRP A 367 13.84 -16.44 -22.94
CA TRP A 367 12.86 -16.86 -23.95
C TRP A 367 12.44 -18.32 -23.84
N ASN A 368 13.34 -19.17 -23.32
CA ASN A 368 13.10 -20.60 -23.19
C ASN A 368 12.29 -20.95 -21.94
N LYS A 369 12.44 -20.16 -20.86
CA LYS A 369 11.87 -20.49 -19.55
C LYS A 369 10.71 -19.61 -19.10
N SER A 370 10.51 -18.43 -19.69
CA SER A 370 9.41 -17.53 -19.30
C SER A 370 8.04 -18.08 -19.68
N MET A 371 7.01 -17.76 -18.89
CA MET A 371 5.60 -18.04 -19.18
C MET A 371 4.95 -16.75 -19.68
N LEU A 372 5.04 -16.52 -20.99
CA LEU A 372 4.58 -15.27 -21.64
C LEU A 372 3.11 -15.30 -22.06
N GLU A 373 2.43 -16.44 -21.91
CA GLU A 373 1.01 -16.61 -22.17
C GLU A 373 0.41 -17.67 -21.25
N LYS A 374 -0.92 -17.67 -21.08
CA LYS A 374 -1.60 -18.65 -20.23
C LYS A 374 -1.50 -20.05 -20.83
N PRO A 375 -1.01 -21.06 -20.10
CA PRO A 375 -0.98 -22.44 -20.60
C PRO A 375 -2.38 -22.97 -20.93
N THR A 376 -2.49 -23.75 -22.02
CA THR A 376 -3.75 -24.37 -22.47
C THR A 376 -3.84 -25.86 -22.12
N ASP A 377 -2.91 -26.38 -21.32
CA ASP A 377 -2.80 -27.78 -20.93
C ASP A 377 -3.55 -28.14 -19.64
N GLY A 378 -4.35 -27.21 -19.12
CA GLY A 378 -5.21 -27.40 -17.96
C GLY A 378 -4.55 -27.12 -16.61
N ARG A 379 -3.29 -26.66 -16.58
CA ARG A 379 -2.64 -26.24 -15.33
C ARG A 379 -3.23 -24.94 -14.79
N GLU A 380 -3.34 -24.87 -13.47
CA GLU A 380 -3.67 -23.63 -12.76
C GLU A 380 -2.39 -22.82 -12.52
N VAL A 381 -2.45 -21.51 -12.71
CA VAL A 381 -1.30 -20.61 -12.60
C VAL A 381 -1.71 -19.31 -11.92
N VAL A 382 -0.76 -18.64 -11.29
CA VAL A 382 -0.94 -17.25 -10.85
C VAL A 382 -0.77 -16.35 -12.08
N CYS A 383 -1.86 -15.82 -12.63
CA CYS A 383 -1.79 -15.06 -13.90
C CYS A 383 -1.23 -13.63 -13.77
N HIS A 384 -1.29 -13.03 -12.57
CA HIS A 384 -0.81 -11.68 -12.33
C HIS A 384 0.64 -11.50 -12.84
N ALA A 385 0.88 -10.45 -13.64
CA ALA A 385 2.18 -10.18 -14.23
C ALA A 385 3.27 -10.03 -13.14
N SER A 386 4.45 -10.59 -13.40
CA SER A 386 5.59 -10.53 -12.50
C SER A 386 6.89 -10.89 -13.21
N ALA A 387 7.98 -10.25 -12.81
CA ALA A 387 9.35 -10.54 -13.23
C ALA A 387 10.15 -11.21 -12.09
N TRP A 388 11.02 -12.14 -12.46
CA TRP A 388 11.71 -13.03 -11.54
C TRP A 388 13.22 -13.04 -11.78
N ASP A 389 13.99 -12.78 -10.72
CA ASP A 389 15.44 -12.99 -10.65
C ASP A 389 15.71 -14.31 -9.90
N PHE A 390 16.52 -15.18 -10.50
CA PHE A 390 16.90 -16.46 -9.92
C PHE A 390 18.27 -16.41 -9.22
N TYR A 391 18.83 -15.21 -9.00
CA TYR A 391 20.01 -14.91 -8.17
C TYR A 391 21.33 -15.57 -8.60
N ASN A 392 21.37 -16.11 -9.83
CA ASN A 392 22.56 -16.71 -10.43
C ASN A 392 23.21 -15.83 -11.51
N GLY A 393 22.65 -14.63 -11.76
CA GLY A 393 23.12 -13.66 -12.74
C GLY A 393 22.93 -14.06 -14.21
N LYS A 394 22.11 -15.09 -14.49
CA LYS A 394 21.90 -15.64 -15.84
C LYS A 394 20.43 -15.89 -16.16
N ASP A 395 19.69 -16.43 -15.19
CA ASP A 395 18.31 -16.84 -15.35
C ASP A 395 17.37 -15.76 -14.81
N PHE A 396 16.62 -15.16 -15.74
CA PHE A 396 15.63 -14.13 -15.49
C PHE A 396 14.38 -14.51 -16.28
N ARG A 397 13.19 -14.39 -15.69
CA ARG A 397 11.94 -14.84 -16.32
C ARG A 397 10.79 -13.87 -16.07
N ILE A 398 9.83 -13.85 -17.00
CA ILE A 398 8.53 -13.19 -16.81
C ILE A 398 7.42 -14.23 -16.78
N LYS A 399 6.47 -14.04 -15.87
CA LYS A 399 5.22 -14.80 -15.78
C LYS A 399 4.04 -13.84 -15.97
N GLN A 400 3.40 -13.89 -17.14
CA GLN A 400 2.26 -13.05 -17.49
C GLN A 400 1.27 -13.82 -18.40
N CYS A 401 -0.02 -13.80 -18.06
CA CYS A 401 -1.09 -14.32 -18.92
C CYS A 401 -1.46 -13.32 -20.04
N THR A 402 -0.49 -13.03 -20.91
CA THR A 402 -0.57 -11.93 -21.89
C THR A 402 -1.68 -12.13 -22.93
N THR A 403 -2.44 -11.08 -23.15
CA THR A 403 -3.43 -10.95 -24.23
C THR A 403 -2.92 -9.97 -25.29
N VAL A 404 -3.22 -10.21 -26.57
CA VAL A 404 -2.77 -9.33 -27.67
C VAL A 404 -3.63 -8.06 -27.72
N ASN A 405 -3.24 -7.05 -26.96
CA ASN A 405 -3.85 -5.72 -26.94
C ASN A 405 -2.83 -4.64 -26.51
N MET A 406 -3.22 -3.36 -26.60
CA MET A 406 -2.35 -2.24 -26.25
C MET A 406 -2.02 -2.14 -24.74
N GLU A 407 -2.93 -2.55 -23.86
CA GLU A 407 -2.72 -2.53 -22.39
C GLU A 407 -1.60 -3.50 -22.01
N ASP A 408 -1.68 -4.75 -22.47
CA ASP A 408 -0.68 -5.78 -22.21
C ASP A 408 0.64 -5.52 -22.93
N LEU A 409 0.65 -4.74 -24.01
CA LEU A 409 1.90 -4.25 -24.62
C LEU A 409 2.63 -3.30 -23.67
N VAL A 410 1.90 -2.42 -22.98
CA VAL A 410 2.45 -1.55 -21.94
C VAL A 410 2.93 -2.37 -20.74
N VAL A 411 2.15 -3.36 -20.29
CA VAL A 411 2.57 -4.27 -19.21
C VAL A 411 3.82 -5.05 -19.58
N ALA A 412 3.95 -5.53 -20.82
CA ALA A 412 5.16 -6.22 -21.28
C ALA A 412 6.42 -5.33 -21.18
N HIS A 413 6.30 -4.02 -21.44
CA HIS A 413 7.40 -3.06 -21.24
C HIS A 413 7.69 -2.81 -19.75
N HIS A 414 6.64 -2.76 -18.92
CA HIS A 414 6.77 -2.67 -17.47
C HIS A 414 7.60 -3.84 -16.92
N GLU A 415 7.18 -5.07 -17.22
CA GLU A 415 7.84 -6.30 -16.75
C GLU A 415 9.27 -6.44 -17.27
N MET A 416 9.51 -6.07 -18.54
CA MET A 416 10.86 -6.04 -19.11
C MET A 416 11.76 -5.00 -18.45
N GLY A 417 11.20 -3.93 -17.87
CA GLY A 417 11.94 -2.98 -17.04
C GLY A 417 12.51 -3.61 -15.78
N HIS A 418 11.76 -4.51 -15.13
CA HIS A 418 12.27 -5.27 -14.00
C HIS A 418 13.45 -6.17 -14.42
N ILE A 419 13.30 -6.93 -15.52
CA ILE A 419 14.37 -7.78 -16.07
C ILE A 419 15.61 -6.94 -16.41
N GLN A 420 15.42 -5.75 -16.97
CA GLN A 420 16.52 -4.85 -17.29
C GLN A 420 17.27 -4.41 -16.03
N TYR A 421 16.57 -4.12 -14.92
CA TYR A 421 17.19 -3.80 -13.64
C TYR A 421 17.98 -5.00 -13.11
N PHE A 422 17.40 -6.21 -13.15
CA PHE A 422 18.03 -7.45 -12.73
C PHE A 422 19.38 -7.67 -13.41
N MET A 423 19.41 -7.52 -14.73
CA MET A 423 20.63 -7.70 -15.52
C MET A 423 21.70 -6.63 -15.25
N GLN A 424 21.32 -5.42 -14.81
CA GLN A 424 22.26 -4.32 -14.58
C GLN A 424 23.00 -4.45 -13.25
N TYR A 425 22.34 -4.92 -12.20
CA TYR A 425 22.94 -5.08 -10.88
C TYR A 425 23.43 -6.50 -10.58
N LYS A 426 23.34 -7.43 -11.54
CA LYS A 426 23.60 -8.88 -11.33
C LYS A 426 24.98 -9.20 -10.75
N ASP A 427 25.95 -8.29 -10.91
CA ASP A 427 27.33 -8.44 -10.45
C ASP A 427 27.55 -7.84 -9.04
N LEU A 428 26.53 -7.21 -8.44
CA LEU A 428 26.57 -6.80 -7.03
C LEU A 428 26.39 -8.00 -6.09
N PRO A 429 26.83 -7.90 -4.82
CA PRO A 429 26.40 -8.83 -3.78
C PRO A 429 24.88 -8.94 -3.72
N VAL A 430 24.33 -10.13 -3.47
CA VAL A 430 22.87 -10.38 -3.45
C VAL A 430 22.12 -9.46 -2.50
N THR A 431 22.77 -9.02 -1.42
CA THR A 431 22.22 -8.04 -0.46
C THR A 431 21.87 -6.69 -1.11
N PHE A 432 22.48 -6.35 -2.25
CA PHE A 432 22.23 -5.12 -3.01
C PHE A 432 21.55 -5.34 -4.36
N GLN A 433 21.14 -6.56 -4.69
CA GLN A 433 20.39 -6.88 -5.92
C GLN A 433 18.91 -6.50 -5.78
N GLU A 434 18.65 -5.22 -5.52
CA GLU A 434 17.34 -4.59 -5.40
C GLU A 434 17.39 -3.22 -6.09
N GLY A 435 16.24 -2.60 -6.36
CA GLY A 435 16.19 -1.21 -6.81
C GLY A 435 16.68 -0.26 -5.71
N ALA A 436 17.12 0.96 -6.08
CA ALA A 436 17.64 1.93 -5.12
C ALA A 436 16.65 2.24 -3.97
N ASN A 437 15.36 2.20 -4.28
CA ASN A 437 14.28 1.86 -3.36
C ASN A 437 13.21 1.08 -4.15
N PRO A 438 12.16 0.52 -3.52
CA PRO A 438 11.16 -0.27 -4.23
C PRO A 438 10.44 0.47 -5.38
N GLY A 439 10.24 1.79 -5.25
CA GLY A 439 9.58 2.58 -6.30
C GLY A 439 10.44 2.78 -7.56
N PHE A 440 11.77 2.76 -7.45
CA PHE A 440 12.65 2.78 -8.64
C PHE A 440 12.40 1.55 -9.51
N HIS A 441 12.17 0.40 -8.88
CA HIS A 441 11.98 -0.85 -9.61
C HIS A 441 10.71 -0.81 -10.47
N GLU A 442 9.63 -0.24 -9.93
CA GLU A 442 8.35 -0.04 -10.63
C GLU A 442 8.43 1.06 -11.70
N ALA A 443 9.27 2.08 -11.50
CA ALA A 443 9.35 3.22 -12.41
C ALA A 443 10.08 2.93 -13.72
N ILE A 444 11.13 2.11 -13.72
CA ILE A 444 11.98 1.91 -14.91
C ILE A 444 11.18 1.37 -16.09
N GLY A 445 10.36 0.35 -15.89
CA GLY A 445 9.51 -0.20 -16.94
C GLY A 445 8.46 0.79 -17.42
N ASP A 446 7.84 1.52 -16.49
CA ASP A 446 6.82 2.52 -16.79
C ASP A 446 7.34 3.73 -17.58
N VAL A 447 8.58 4.17 -17.34
CA VAL A 447 9.22 5.26 -18.12
C VAL A 447 9.25 4.95 -19.61
N LEU A 448 9.57 3.70 -19.96
CA LEU A 448 9.62 3.27 -21.35
C LEU A 448 8.21 3.15 -21.91
N ALA A 449 7.27 2.62 -21.13
CA ALA A 449 5.87 2.56 -21.52
C ALA A 449 5.26 3.94 -21.85
N LEU A 450 5.70 5.02 -21.19
CA LEU A 450 5.30 6.39 -21.55
C LEU A 450 5.73 6.77 -22.97
N SER A 451 6.92 6.35 -23.41
CA SER A 451 7.43 6.61 -24.77
C SER A 451 6.74 5.71 -25.80
N VAL A 452 6.57 4.42 -25.46
CA VAL A 452 5.93 3.41 -26.32
C VAL A 452 4.48 3.76 -26.63
N SER A 453 3.78 4.35 -25.65
CA SER A 453 2.37 4.73 -25.79
C SER A 453 2.17 5.95 -26.70
N THR A 454 3.23 6.68 -27.07
CA THR A 454 3.09 7.88 -27.91
C THR A 454 2.63 7.51 -29.32
N PRO A 455 1.78 8.34 -29.96
CA PRO A 455 1.39 8.13 -31.35
C PRO A 455 2.58 8.04 -32.31
N LYS A 456 3.63 8.83 -32.05
CA LYS A 456 4.90 8.80 -32.78
C LYS A 456 5.57 7.41 -32.74
N HIS A 457 5.67 6.81 -31.55
CA HIS A 457 6.27 5.50 -31.41
C HIS A 457 5.41 4.42 -32.07
N LEU A 458 4.10 4.41 -31.78
CA LEU A 458 3.17 3.45 -32.36
C LEU A 458 3.14 3.53 -33.89
N HIS A 459 3.30 4.72 -34.48
CA HIS A 459 3.47 4.88 -35.92
C HIS A 459 4.77 4.25 -36.43
N THR A 460 5.88 4.45 -35.71
CA THR A 460 7.20 3.90 -36.05
C THR A 460 7.19 2.37 -36.09
N ILE A 461 6.45 1.72 -35.19
CA ILE A 461 6.26 0.26 -35.17
C ILE A 461 5.05 -0.22 -36.00
N ASN A 462 4.52 0.64 -36.87
CA ASN A 462 3.43 0.35 -37.81
C ASN A 462 2.09 -0.06 -37.14
N LEU A 463 1.85 0.37 -35.91
CA LEU A 463 0.59 0.16 -35.19
C LEU A 463 -0.42 1.32 -35.37
N LEU A 464 0.06 2.50 -35.78
CA LEU A 464 -0.78 3.63 -36.19
C LEU A 464 -0.41 4.11 -37.60
N SER A 465 -1.39 4.64 -38.34
CA SER A 465 -1.21 5.13 -39.70
C SER A 465 -0.63 6.55 -39.80
N SER A 466 -0.71 7.33 -38.72
CA SER A 466 -0.14 8.67 -38.59
C SER A 466 0.53 8.79 -37.23
N ASP A 467 1.59 9.59 -37.18
CA ASP A 467 2.34 10.00 -36.00
C ASP A 467 1.61 11.01 -35.09
N GLY A 468 0.37 11.37 -35.43
CA GLY A 468 -0.48 12.27 -34.63
C GLY A 468 -0.30 13.75 -34.97
N GLY A 469 -0.48 14.62 -33.97
CA GLY A 469 -0.15 16.05 -34.06
C GLY A 469 -1.33 17.02 -34.17
N SER A 470 -2.58 16.56 -34.09
CA SER A 470 -3.71 17.47 -33.88
C SER A 470 -3.96 17.71 -32.39
N TYR A 471 -4.38 18.93 -32.03
CA TYR A 471 -4.73 19.27 -30.65
C TYR A 471 -5.78 18.31 -30.06
N GLU A 472 -6.78 17.91 -30.85
CA GLU A 472 -7.81 16.97 -30.42
C GLU A 472 -7.24 15.59 -30.11
N GLN A 473 -6.30 15.09 -30.93
CA GLN A 473 -5.62 13.82 -30.69
C GLN A 473 -4.72 13.88 -29.45
N ASP A 474 -4.01 14.99 -29.23
CA ASP A 474 -3.14 15.16 -28.06
C ASP A 474 -3.95 15.18 -26.75
N ILE A 475 -5.09 15.89 -26.72
CA ILE A 475 -5.98 15.88 -25.54
C ILE A 475 -6.60 14.49 -25.33
N ASN A 476 -7.01 13.81 -26.40
CA ASN A 476 -7.49 12.43 -26.34
C ASN A 476 -6.41 11.46 -25.78
N PHE A 477 -5.18 11.59 -26.25
CA PHE A 477 -4.03 10.83 -25.75
C PHE A 477 -3.80 11.09 -24.26
N LEU A 478 -3.67 12.35 -23.88
CA LEU A 478 -3.44 12.74 -22.49
C LEU A 478 -4.58 12.26 -21.58
N MET A 479 -5.84 12.34 -22.02
CA MET A 479 -6.97 11.79 -21.28
C MET A 479 -6.80 10.28 -21.06
N LYS A 480 -6.46 9.52 -22.11
CA LYS A 480 -6.24 8.07 -22.01
C LYS A 480 -5.13 7.74 -20.99
N ILE A 481 -4.02 8.46 -21.02
CA ILE A 481 -2.92 8.27 -20.05
C ILE A 481 -3.35 8.72 -18.64
N ALA A 482 -4.10 9.81 -18.49
CA ALA A 482 -4.54 10.31 -17.19
C ALA A 482 -5.54 9.36 -16.49
N LEU A 483 -6.43 8.72 -17.27
CA LEU A 483 -7.33 7.68 -16.76
C LEU A 483 -6.59 6.50 -16.14
N ASP A 484 -5.34 6.25 -16.52
CA ASP A 484 -4.48 5.27 -15.85
C ASP A 484 -3.64 5.95 -14.76
N LYS A 485 -2.74 6.85 -15.15
CA LYS A 485 -1.68 7.39 -14.28
C LYS A 485 -2.20 8.33 -13.19
N ILE A 486 -3.18 9.19 -13.46
CA ILE A 486 -3.74 10.11 -12.45
C ILE A 486 -4.77 9.42 -11.56
N ALA A 487 -5.63 8.58 -12.15
CA ALA A 487 -6.63 7.84 -11.40
C ALA A 487 -6.02 6.88 -10.35
N PHE A 488 -4.83 6.37 -10.64
CA PHE A 488 -4.12 5.41 -9.80
C PHE A 488 -3.43 6.04 -8.58
N ILE A 489 -3.07 7.32 -8.60
CA ILE A 489 -2.41 8.03 -7.48
C ILE A 489 -3.18 7.91 -6.16
N PRO A 490 -4.47 8.30 -6.07
CA PRO A 490 -5.22 8.17 -4.83
C PRO A 490 -5.43 6.72 -4.41
N PHE A 491 -5.55 5.79 -5.37
CA PHE A 491 -5.67 4.36 -5.06
C PHE A 491 -4.38 3.81 -4.45
N SER A 492 -3.24 4.09 -5.05
CA SER A 492 -1.96 3.60 -4.56
C SER A 492 -1.58 4.20 -3.21
N TYR A 493 -1.96 5.46 -2.98
CA TYR A 493 -1.79 6.09 -1.67
C TYR A 493 -2.64 5.42 -0.59
N LEU A 494 -3.94 5.20 -0.84
CA LEU A 494 -4.85 4.74 0.21
C LEU A 494 -4.60 3.29 0.67
N VAL A 495 -4.08 2.43 -0.21
CA VAL A 495 -3.89 0.99 0.10
C VAL A 495 -2.93 0.82 1.26
N ASP A 496 -1.79 1.50 1.23
CA ASP A 496 -0.81 1.42 2.32
C ASP A 496 -1.14 2.34 3.47
N GLN A 497 -1.84 3.46 3.26
CA GLN A 497 -2.43 4.21 4.37
C GLN A 497 -3.39 3.33 5.20
N TRP A 498 -4.18 2.47 4.55
CA TRP A 498 -5.01 1.49 5.25
C TRP A 498 -4.16 0.42 5.94
N ARG A 499 -3.20 -0.20 5.25
CA ARG A 499 -2.37 -1.27 5.84
C ARG A 499 -1.49 -0.80 6.98
N TRP A 500 -0.87 0.37 6.88
CA TRP A 500 -0.07 0.94 7.95
C TRP A 500 -0.91 1.15 9.22
N ARG A 501 -2.13 1.67 9.08
CA ARG A 501 -3.08 1.82 10.19
C ARG A 501 -3.62 0.50 10.72
N VAL A 502 -3.61 -0.57 9.92
CA VAL A 502 -3.90 -1.94 10.41
C VAL A 502 -2.72 -2.48 11.22
N PHE A 503 -1.49 -2.29 10.73
CA PHE A 503 -0.28 -2.78 11.39
C PHE A 503 0.00 -2.03 12.69
N ASP A 504 -0.22 -0.72 12.76
CA ASP A 504 -0.04 0.07 13.99
C ASP A 504 -1.18 -0.13 15.02
N GLY A 505 -2.28 -0.79 14.62
CA GLY A 505 -3.43 -1.11 15.47
C GLY A 505 -4.54 -0.04 15.52
N SER A 506 -4.42 1.06 14.77
CA SER A 506 -5.46 2.09 14.64
C SER A 506 -6.73 1.58 13.94
N ILE A 507 -6.59 0.57 13.09
CA ILE A 507 -7.69 -0.17 12.45
C ILE A 507 -7.61 -1.61 12.93
N THR A 508 -8.70 -2.10 13.51
CA THR A 508 -8.84 -3.44 14.05
C THR A 508 -9.74 -4.30 13.16
N LYS A 509 -9.79 -5.61 13.44
CA LYS A 509 -10.64 -6.54 12.68
C LYS A 509 -12.13 -6.15 12.66
N GLU A 510 -12.58 -5.41 13.67
CA GLU A 510 -13.96 -4.93 13.78
C GLU A 510 -14.29 -3.83 12.76
N ASN A 511 -13.30 -3.05 12.31
CA ASN A 511 -13.48 -1.90 11.43
C ASN A 511 -12.65 -1.93 10.14
N TYR A 512 -11.96 -3.03 9.83
CA TYR A 512 -11.21 -3.21 8.57
C TYR A 512 -11.94 -2.68 7.34
N ASN A 513 -13.16 -3.17 7.09
CA ASN A 513 -13.88 -2.83 5.87
C ASN A 513 -14.47 -1.42 5.90
N GLN A 514 -14.87 -0.94 7.08
CA GLN A 514 -15.43 0.40 7.26
C GLN A 514 -14.36 1.46 6.97
N GLU A 515 -13.18 1.31 7.57
CA GLU A 515 -12.05 2.22 7.38
C GLU A 515 -11.48 2.15 5.96
N TRP A 516 -11.52 0.97 5.32
CA TRP A 516 -11.22 0.86 3.89
C TRP A 516 -12.12 1.77 3.06
N TRP A 517 -13.44 1.72 3.27
CA TRP A 517 -14.39 2.56 2.54
C TRP A 517 -14.31 4.04 2.92
N SER A 518 -14.00 4.37 4.18
CA SER A 518 -13.69 5.74 4.59
C SER A 518 -12.52 6.32 3.79
N LEU A 519 -11.44 5.53 3.59
CA LEU A 519 -10.28 5.97 2.80
C LEU A 519 -10.55 6.00 1.29
N ARG A 520 -11.33 5.04 0.76
CA ARG A 520 -11.81 5.05 -0.63
C ARG A 520 -12.62 6.32 -0.94
N LEU A 521 -13.50 6.70 -0.03
CA LEU A 521 -14.26 7.95 -0.13
C LEU A 521 -13.35 9.17 0.03
N LYS A 522 -12.50 9.21 1.04
CA LYS A 522 -11.62 10.36 1.34
C LYS A 522 -10.65 10.68 0.20
N TYR A 523 -10.01 9.66 -0.38
CA TYR A 523 -8.92 9.87 -1.33
C TYR A 523 -9.35 9.76 -2.79
N GLN A 524 -10.26 8.83 -3.12
CA GLN A 524 -10.72 8.64 -4.50
C GLN A 524 -12.11 9.22 -4.77
N GLY A 525 -12.88 9.58 -3.75
CA GLY A 525 -14.28 9.97 -3.97
C GLY A 525 -15.09 8.85 -4.59
N LEU A 526 -14.90 7.62 -4.10
CA LEU A 526 -15.62 6.44 -4.55
C LEU A 526 -16.48 5.87 -3.42
N CYS A 527 -17.67 5.39 -3.76
CA CYS A 527 -18.58 4.72 -2.85
C CYS A 527 -18.78 3.25 -3.25
N PRO A 528 -19.10 2.36 -2.28
CA PRO A 528 -19.52 1.02 -2.63
C PRO A 528 -20.89 1.11 -3.33
N PRO A 529 -21.14 0.32 -4.39
CA PRO A 529 -22.44 0.35 -5.06
C PRO A 529 -23.55 -0.36 -4.30
N VAL A 530 -23.19 -1.13 -3.27
CA VAL A 530 -24.08 -1.81 -2.33
C VAL A 530 -23.53 -1.67 -0.93
N ALA A 531 -24.39 -1.53 0.07
CA ALA A 531 -24.01 -1.50 1.47
C ALA A 531 -23.15 -2.71 1.85
N ARG A 532 -22.12 -2.48 2.66
CA ARG A 532 -21.21 -3.52 3.15
C ARG A 532 -21.63 -3.99 4.53
N SER A 533 -21.44 -5.27 4.78
CA SER A 533 -21.76 -5.98 6.01
C SER A 533 -20.50 -6.28 6.83
N GLN A 534 -20.66 -6.69 8.09
CA GLN A 534 -19.53 -7.02 8.97
C GLN A 534 -18.65 -8.17 8.44
N GLY A 535 -19.23 -9.11 7.69
CA GLY A 535 -18.49 -10.24 7.12
C GLY A 535 -17.68 -9.89 5.86
N ASP A 536 -17.79 -8.65 5.35
CA ASP A 536 -17.09 -8.23 4.15
C ASP A 536 -15.65 -7.82 4.45
N PHE A 537 -14.73 -8.21 3.57
CA PHE A 537 -13.33 -7.82 3.62
C PHE A 537 -12.84 -7.51 2.20
N ASP A 538 -13.29 -6.37 1.69
CA ASP A 538 -13.00 -5.89 0.35
C ASP A 538 -11.50 -5.69 0.05
N PRO A 539 -10.65 -5.30 1.03
CA PRO A 539 -9.19 -5.29 0.83
C PRO A 539 -8.65 -6.66 0.37
N GLY A 540 -9.12 -7.76 0.96
CA GLY A 540 -8.67 -9.12 0.59
C GLY A 540 -9.07 -9.55 -0.83
N ALA A 541 -9.94 -8.80 -1.50
CA ALA A 541 -10.27 -9.02 -2.91
C ALA A 541 -9.24 -8.37 -3.86
N LYS A 542 -8.14 -7.79 -3.36
CA LYS A 542 -7.00 -7.25 -4.13
C LYS A 542 -5.75 -8.10 -3.90
N PHE A 543 -5.11 -8.53 -4.98
CA PHE A 543 -3.95 -9.42 -4.98
C PHE A 543 -2.89 -9.05 -3.94
N HIS A 544 -2.42 -7.80 -3.95
CA HIS A 544 -1.34 -7.31 -3.07
C HIS A 544 -1.65 -7.40 -1.57
N ILE A 545 -2.92 -7.43 -1.18
CA ILE A 545 -3.32 -7.67 0.22
C ILE A 545 -3.18 -9.15 0.56
N SER A 546 -3.66 -10.04 -0.31
CA SER A 546 -3.62 -11.50 -0.11
C SER A 546 -2.22 -12.10 -0.26
N SER A 547 -1.39 -11.54 -1.15
CA SER A 547 -0.01 -11.99 -1.39
C SER A 547 1.04 -11.19 -0.61
N ASN A 548 0.61 -10.32 0.31
CA ASN A 548 1.50 -9.55 1.18
C ASN A 548 2.58 -8.72 0.44
N VAL A 549 2.19 -7.99 -0.61
CA VAL A 549 3.11 -7.16 -1.40
C VAL A 549 2.91 -5.68 -1.04
N PRO A 550 3.92 -4.95 -0.51
CA PRO A 550 3.84 -3.51 -0.22
C PRO A 550 3.39 -2.68 -1.44
N TYR A 551 2.55 -1.65 -1.26
CA TYR A 551 1.86 -0.96 -2.37
C TYR A 551 2.40 0.45 -2.62
N ILE A 552 3.03 1.08 -1.64
CA ILE A 552 3.53 2.44 -1.76
C ILE A 552 4.63 2.56 -2.83
N ARG A 553 5.26 1.43 -3.20
CA ARG A 553 6.16 1.32 -4.35
C ARG A 553 5.53 1.83 -5.64
N TYR A 554 4.24 1.58 -5.86
CA TYR A 554 3.54 2.01 -7.05
C TYR A 554 3.22 3.51 -7.01
N PHE A 555 2.87 4.06 -5.84
CA PHE A 555 2.71 5.51 -5.69
C PHE A 555 4.02 6.23 -6.04
N VAL A 556 5.13 5.80 -5.42
CA VAL A 556 6.46 6.37 -5.68
C VAL A 556 6.85 6.18 -7.14
N GLY A 557 6.67 4.98 -7.69
CA GLY A 557 6.95 4.66 -9.08
C GLY A 557 6.19 5.54 -10.07
N PHE A 558 4.92 5.86 -9.78
CA PHE A 558 4.08 6.75 -10.59
C PHE A 558 4.49 8.22 -10.52
N ILE A 559 5.12 8.67 -9.45
CA ILE A 559 5.70 10.02 -9.38
C ILE A 559 7.02 10.07 -10.15
N ILE A 560 7.96 9.20 -9.78
CA ILE A 560 9.34 9.32 -10.25
C ILE A 560 9.50 8.91 -11.72
N GLN A 561 8.60 8.09 -12.28
CA GLN A 561 8.62 7.79 -13.72
C GLN A 561 8.51 9.05 -14.58
N PHE A 562 7.75 10.07 -14.16
CA PHE A 562 7.66 11.32 -14.91
C PHE A 562 8.93 12.16 -14.73
N GLN A 563 9.55 12.16 -13.54
CA GLN A 563 10.84 12.83 -13.33
C GLN A 563 11.93 12.20 -14.19
N PHE A 564 11.97 10.87 -14.26
CA PHE A 564 12.88 10.13 -15.13
C PHE A 564 12.58 10.44 -16.59
N HIS A 565 11.33 10.34 -17.01
CA HIS A 565 10.93 10.64 -18.39
C HIS A 565 11.35 12.05 -18.80
N GLU A 566 11.06 13.08 -17.99
CA GLU A 566 11.48 14.45 -18.26
C GLU A 566 13.01 14.58 -18.43
N ALA A 567 13.79 14.02 -17.52
CA ALA A 567 15.24 14.08 -17.58
C ALA A 567 15.83 13.32 -18.78
N LEU A 568 15.24 12.18 -19.14
CA LEU A 568 15.67 11.36 -20.27
C LEU A 568 15.29 12.00 -21.61
N CYS A 569 14.13 12.64 -21.69
CA CYS A 569 13.72 13.43 -22.84
C CYS A 569 14.66 14.62 -23.08
N GLN A 570 15.06 15.30 -22.01
CA GLN A 570 16.09 16.35 -22.09
C GLN A 570 17.43 15.78 -22.58
N ALA A 571 17.84 14.61 -22.07
CA ALA A 571 19.06 13.93 -22.51
C ALA A 571 19.01 13.49 -23.98
N ALA A 572 17.83 13.06 -24.46
CA ALA A 572 17.57 12.73 -25.86
C ALA A 572 17.46 13.97 -26.77
N GLY A 573 17.57 15.18 -26.23
CA GLY A 573 17.49 16.43 -26.99
C GLY A 573 16.07 16.79 -27.44
N HIS A 574 15.03 16.18 -26.86
CA HIS A 574 13.63 16.45 -27.19
C HIS A 574 13.29 17.94 -27.04
N LYS A 575 12.42 18.44 -27.92
CA LYS A 575 11.89 19.80 -27.91
C LYS A 575 10.38 19.75 -28.03
N GLY A 576 9.70 20.66 -27.34
CA GLY A 576 8.23 20.72 -27.32
C GLY A 576 7.63 20.10 -26.07
N PRO A 577 6.31 19.82 -26.09
CA PRO A 577 5.60 19.26 -24.94
C PRO A 577 6.18 17.92 -24.50
N LEU A 578 6.24 17.71 -23.17
CA LEU A 578 6.84 16.51 -22.60
C LEU A 578 6.10 15.22 -23.02
N HIS A 579 4.77 15.26 -23.12
CA HIS A 579 3.97 14.09 -23.49
C HIS A 579 4.14 13.60 -24.93
N GLN A 580 4.82 14.38 -25.79
CA GLN A 580 5.16 13.98 -27.16
C GLN A 580 6.57 13.38 -27.27
N CYS A 581 7.30 13.30 -26.16
CA CYS A 581 8.63 12.75 -26.14
C CYS A 581 8.63 11.24 -26.37
N ASP A 582 9.51 10.79 -27.26
CA ASP A 582 9.87 9.38 -27.42
C ASP A 582 11.38 9.26 -27.31
N ILE A 583 11.86 8.50 -26.31
CA ILE A 583 13.29 8.29 -26.06
C ILE A 583 13.90 7.16 -26.90
N TYR A 584 13.12 6.47 -27.75
CA TYR A 584 13.59 5.40 -28.61
C TYR A 584 14.88 5.78 -29.34
N GLN A 585 15.87 4.86 -29.37
CA GLN A 585 17.21 5.06 -29.94
C GLN A 585 18.15 6.05 -29.23
N SER A 586 17.74 6.71 -28.14
CA SER A 586 18.62 7.62 -27.39
C SER A 586 19.60 6.86 -26.49
N LYS A 587 20.88 6.84 -26.90
CA LYS A 587 21.95 6.18 -26.13
C LYS A 587 22.30 6.96 -24.86
N GLU A 588 22.15 8.28 -24.90
CA GLU A 588 22.35 9.18 -23.77
C GLU A 588 21.32 8.93 -22.67
N ALA A 589 20.04 8.72 -23.04
CA ALA A 589 18.99 8.33 -22.11
C ALA A 589 19.29 6.94 -21.52
N GLY A 590 19.62 5.95 -22.37
CA GLY A 590 19.97 4.61 -21.90
C GLY A 590 21.17 4.60 -20.96
N LYS A 591 22.19 5.44 -21.21
CA LYS A 591 23.34 5.56 -20.31
C LYS A 591 22.94 6.03 -18.91
N ARG A 592 22.09 7.06 -18.78
CA ARG A 592 21.62 7.53 -17.47
C ARG A 592 20.86 6.45 -16.70
N LEU A 593 19.97 5.74 -17.39
CA LEU A 593 19.24 4.61 -16.83
C LEU A 593 20.19 3.50 -16.35
N ALA A 594 21.14 3.09 -17.19
CA ALA A 594 22.10 2.04 -16.86
C ALA A 594 23.00 2.42 -15.68
N ASP A 595 23.53 3.65 -15.66
CA ASP A 595 24.42 4.12 -14.60
C ASP A 595 23.71 4.12 -13.23
N ALA A 596 22.42 4.49 -13.19
CA ALA A 596 21.62 4.42 -11.97
C ALA A 596 21.24 2.98 -11.57
N MET A 597 20.81 2.14 -12.52
CA MET A 597 20.42 0.75 -12.24
C MET A 597 21.59 -0.10 -11.72
N LYS A 598 22.81 0.16 -12.19
CA LYS A 598 24.02 -0.54 -11.72
C LYS A 598 24.34 -0.32 -10.25
N LEU A 599 23.82 0.74 -9.63
CA LEU A 599 23.99 0.95 -8.18
C LEU A 599 23.19 -0.07 -7.36
N GLY A 600 22.12 -0.66 -7.91
CA GLY A 600 21.18 -1.47 -7.14
C GLY A 600 20.77 -0.75 -5.85
N TYR A 601 20.88 -1.44 -4.72
CA TYR A 601 20.64 -0.88 -3.38
C TYR A 601 21.94 -0.50 -2.64
N SER A 602 23.08 -0.41 -3.33
CA SER A 602 24.38 -0.15 -2.69
C SER A 602 24.56 1.26 -2.15
N GLU A 603 23.86 2.23 -2.73
CA GLU A 603 23.88 3.65 -2.35
C GLU A 603 22.47 4.13 -1.95
N PRO A 604 22.35 5.20 -1.14
CA PRO A 604 21.07 5.82 -0.86
C PRO A 604 20.34 6.23 -2.13
N TRP A 605 19.03 5.99 -2.21
CA TRP A 605 18.24 6.29 -3.41
C TRP A 605 18.34 7.72 -3.97
N PRO A 606 18.59 8.79 -3.16
CA PRO A 606 18.78 10.13 -3.72
C PRO A 606 19.99 10.25 -4.65
N GLU A 607 20.98 9.36 -4.52
CA GLU A 607 22.14 9.30 -5.42
C GLU A 607 21.75 8.74 -6.80
N ALA A 608 20.98 7.65 -6.82
CA ALA A 608 20.41 7.12 -8.06
C ALA A 608 19.45 8.12 -8.73
N MET A 609 18.63 8.84 -7.94
CA MET A 609 17.78 9.93 -8.42
C MET A 609 18.60 11.03 -9.12
N ARG A 610 19.75 11.40 -8.53
CA ARG A 610 20.63 12.45 -9.07
C ARG A 610 21.31 12.02 -10.37
N LEU A 611 21.70 10.75 -10.52
CA LEU A 611 22.28 10.24 -11.76
C LEU A 611 21.31 10.34 -12.95
N ILE A 612 20.01 10.13 -12.72
CA ILE A 612 19.00 10.22 -13.77
C ILE A 612 18.60 11.69 -14.00
N THR A 613 18.21 12.38 -12.93
CA THR A 613 17.48 13.66 -12.99
C THR A 613 18.34 14.89 -12.73
N GLY A 614 19.56 14.73 -12.23
CA GLY A 614 20.43 15.84 -11.81
C GLY A 614 20.10 16.42 -10.44
N GLN A 615 19.09 15.90 -9.73
CA GLN A 615 18.67 16.37 -8.40
C GLN A 615 18.26 15.18 -7.49
N PRO A 616 18.20 15.33 -6.15
CA PRO A 616 18.04 14.18 -5.24
C PRO A 616 16.60 13.85 -4.79
N ASN A 617 15.62 14.72 -5.01
CA ASN A 617 14.31 14.66 -4.37
C ASN A 617 13.24 14.01 -5.28
N MET A 618 12.20 13.44 -4.66
CA MET A 618 10.95 13.15 -5.35
C MET A 618 10.15 14.44 -5.58
N SER A 619 9.49 14.56 -6.73
CA SER A 619 8.70 15.75 -7.09
C SER A 619 7.60 15.41 -8.08
N ALA A 620 6.39 15.94 -7.85
CA ALA A 620 5.26 15.81 -8.78
C ALA A 620 5.34 16.80 -9.97
N ALA A 621 6.34 17.69 -9.99
CA ALA A 621 6.43 18.77 -10.99
C ALA A 621 6.47 18.24 -12.43
N ALA A 622 7.25 17.19 -12.71
CA ALA A 622 7.35 16.59 -14.03
C ALA A 622 6.02 15.95 -14.48
N MET A 623 5.29 15.32 -13.56
CA MET A 623 3.96 14.76 -13.83
C MET A 623 2.95 15.88 -14.14
N MET A 624 2.95 16.95 -13.34
CA MET A 624 2.10 18.12 -13.59
C MET A 624 2.44 18.82 -14.91
N ASN A 625 3.73 18.88 -15.29
CA ASN A 625 4.17 19.41 -16.58
C ASN A 625 3.68 18.54 -17.75
N TYR A 626 3.80 17.21 -17.63
CA TYR A 626 3.29 16.26 -18.63
C TYR A 626 1.80 16.47 -18.92
N PHE A 627 0.98 16.59 -17.87
CA PHE A 627 -0.48 16.72 -17.97
C PHE A 627 -1.00 18.16 -18.05
N LYS A 628 -0.13 19.17 -18.09
CA LYS A 628 -0.55 20.58 -18.12
C LYS A 628 -1.58 20.89 -19.21
N PRO A 629 -1.44 20.42 -20.47
CA PRO A 629 -2.43 20.70 -21.51
C PRO A 629 -3.81 20.08 -21.21
N LEU A 630 -3.83 18.90 -20.60
CA LEU A 630 -5.08 18.24 -20.19
C LEU A 630 -5.73 18.96 -19.02
N LEU A 631 -4.94 19.40 -18.03
CA LEU A 631 -5.46 20.16 -16.90
C LEU A 631 -6.17 21.44 -17.37
N ASP A 632 -5.55 22.18 -18.29
CA ASP A 632 -6.14 23.40 -18.85
C ASP A 632 -7.44 23.13 -19.60
N TRP A 633 -7.47 22.04 -20.37
CA TRP A 633 -8.68 21.60 -21.06
C TRP A 633 -9.78 21.18 -20.07
N LEU A 634 -9.46 20.39 -19.04
CA LEU A 634 -10.40 19.94 -18.02
C LEU A 634 -10.98 21.11 -17.23
N LEU A 635 -10.17 22.11 -16.84
CA LEU A 635 -10.64 23.31 -16.16
C LEU A 635 -11.66 24.07 -17.00
N THR A 636 -11.38 24.22 -18.30
CA THR A 636 -12.27 24.89 -19.25
C THR A 636 -13.58 24.13 -19.40
N GLU A 637 -13.49 22.81 -19.60
CA GLU A 637 -14.64 21.96 -19.85
C GLU A 637 -15.51 21.81 -18.58
N ASN A 638 -14.91 21.60 -17.40
CA ASN A 638 -15.63 21.55 -16.14
C ASN A 638 -16.27 22.90 -15.80
N GLY A 639 -15.58 24.02 -16.06
CA GLY A 639 -16.13 25.36 -15.91
C GLY A 639 -17.33 25.61 -16.83
N ARG A 640 -17.29 25.12 -18.08
CA ARG A 640 -18.39 25.24 -19.05
C ARG A 640 -19.67 24.53 -18.58
N HIS A 641 -19.55 23.40 -17.89
CA HIS A 641 -20.70 22.64 -17.38
C HIS A 641 -21.03 22.93 -15.91
N GLY A 642 -20.30 23.83 -15.26
CA GLY A 642 -20.54 24.20 -13.86
C GLY A 642 -20.29 23.05 -12.88
N GLU A 643 -19.28 22.21 -13.14
CA GLU A 643 -18.99 21.05 -12.28
C GLU A 643 -18.52 21.49 -10.89
N MET A 644 -19.06 20.81 -9.87
CA MET A 644 -18.57 20.94 -8.50
C MET A 644 -17.41 19.96 -8.27
N LEU A 645 -16.19 20.49 -8.13
CA LEU A 645 -15.02 19.65 -7.85
C LEU A 645 -15.13 18.98 -6.48
N GLY A 646 -14.61 17.75 -6.40
CA GLY A 646 -14.77 16.91 -5.22
C GLY A 646 -16.19 16.36 -5.09
N TRP A 647 -16.52 15.88 -3.89
CA TRP A 647 -17.77 15.21 -3.58
C TRP A 647 -18.34 15.78 -2.27
N PRO A 648 -18.81 17.04 -2.25
CA PRO A 648 -19.35 17.67 -1.04
C PRO A 648 -20.55 16.89 -0.48
N GLN A 649 -21.31 16.19 -1.33
CA GLN A 649 -22.31 15.22 -0.90
C GLN A 649 -21.67 13.85 -0.64
N TYR A 650 -20.69 13.82 0.25
CA TYR A 650 -19.86 12.64 0.50
C TYR A 650 -20.62 11.44 1.10
N ASN A 651 -21.78 11.69 1.73
CA ASN A 651 -22.64 10.64 2.28
C ASN A 651 -23.53 9.95 1.23
N TRP A 652 -23.56 10.44 -0.01
CA TRP A 652 -24.38 9.85 -1.06
C TRP A 652 -23.88 8.45 -1.44
N THR A 653 -24.82 7.53 -1.60
CA THR A 653 -24.61 6.18 -2.15
C THR A 653 -25.79 5.80 -3.07
N PRO A 654 -25.62 4.84 -4.00
CA PRO A 654 -26.75 4.35 -4.79
C PRO A 654 -27.93 3.84 -3.94
N ASP A 655 -27.65 3.17 -2.82
CA ASP A 655 -28.69 2.66 -1.90
C ASP A 655 -29.49 3.79 -1.22
N SER A 656 -28.83 4.90 -0.84
CA SER A 656 -29.53 6.05 -0.27
C SER A 656 -30.41 6.76 -1.31
N ALA A 657 -30.01 6.78 -2.58
CA ALA A 657 -30.80 7.37 -3.67
C ALA A 657 -32.10 6.60 -3.94
N HIS A 658 -32.10 5.26 -3.83
CA HIS A 658 -33.32 4.46 -3.92
C HIS A 658 -34.27 4.67 -2.72
N SER A 659 -33.70 4.94 -1.55
CA SER A 659 -34.46 5.26 -0.33
C SER A 659 -35.08 6.66 -0.39
N GLU A 660 -34.44 7.63 -1.07
CA GLU A 660 -35.00 8.98 -1.26
C GLU A 660 -35.96 9.06 -2.47
N GLY A 661 -35.67 8.33 -3.56
CA GLY A 661 -36.49 8.30 -4.78
C GLY A 661 -37.85 7.62 -4.64
N SER A 662 -38.09 6.94 -3.51
CA SER A 662 -39.39 6.35 -3.17
C SER A 662 -40.29 7.25 -2.30
N PHE A 663 -39.82 8.45 -1.91
CA PHE A 663 -40.60 9.39 -1.08
C PHE A 663 -40.99 10.67 -1.83
N LEU A 664 -41.86 10.52 -2.83
CA LEU A 664 -42.97 11.48 -2.98
C LEU A 664 -44.13 10.97 -2.11
N GLY A 665 -44.01 11.10 -0.79
CA GLY A 665 -45.10 10.76 0.12
C GLY A 665 -44.73 10.63 1.61
N ASN A 666 -45.06 11.69 2.38
CA ASN A 666 -45.13 11.78 3.85
C ASN A 666 -43.79 11.67 4.63
N GLY A 667 -43.31 12.80 5.18
CA GLY A 667 -42.12 12.95 6.02
C GLY A 667 -42.12 12.16 7.34
N ARG A 668 -42.11 10.84 7.23
CA ARG A 668 -41.94 9.88 8.32
C ARG A 668 -40.54 9.28 8.26
N VAL A 669 -39.95 9.06 9.43
CA VAL A 669 -38.61 8.55 9.64
C VAL A 669 -38.68 7.35 10.58
N ASN A 670 -37.84 6.34 10.31
CA ASN A 670 -37.73 5.18 11.19
C ASN A 670 -36.87 5.53 12.42
N PHE A 671 -37.48 5.50 13.61
CA PHE A 671 -36.80 5.73 14.89
C PHE A 671 -37.06 4.55 15.82
N LEU A 672 -36.00 3.79 16.15
CA LEU A 672 -36.06 2.57 16.98
C LEU A 672 -37.07 1.51 16.48
N GLY A 673 -37.18 1.33 15.16
CA GLY A 673 -38.11 0.37 14.58
C GLY A 673 -39.56 0.85 14.52
N LEU A 674 -39.84 2.12 14.86
CA LEU A 674 -41.14 2.76 14.73
C LEU A 674 -41.12 3.81 13.62
N ASP A 675 -42.20 3.87 12.85
CA ASP A 675 -42.35 4.80 11.73
C ASP A 675 -43.06 6.09 12.18
N LEU A 676 -42.27 7.11 12.50
CA LEU A 676 -42.69 8.32 13.21
C LEU A 676 -42.51 9.58 12.34
N ASP A 677 -43.33 10.61 12.54
CA ASP A 677 -43.09 11.90 11.89
C ASP A 677 -41.76 12.52 12.39
N GLU A 678 -41.07 13.32 11.59
CA GLU A 678 -39.77 13.90 11.96
C GLU A 678 -39.76 14.63 13.31
N GLN A 679 -40.85 15.33 13.66
CA GLN A 679 -40.99 15.98 14.97
C GLN A 679 -41.08 14.97 16.12
N GLN A 680 -41.77 13.85 15.92
CA GLN A 680 -41.92 12.80 16.93
C GLN A 680 -40.59 12.08 17.16
N ALA A 681 -39.83 11.81 16.10
CA ALA A 681 -38.49 11.23 16.20
C ALA A 681 -37.50 12.17 16.91
N ARG A 682 -37.56 13.48 16.62
CA ARG A 682 -36.73 14.49 17.30
C ARG A 682 -37.08 14.58 18.80
N VAL A 683 -38.36 14.55 19.16
CA VAL A 683 -38.80 14.49 20.57
C VAL A 683 -38.31 13.19 21.22
N GLY A 684 -38.41 12.05 20.52
CA GLY A 684 -37.88 10.76 20.98
C GLY A 684 -36.37 10.81 21.28
N GLN A 685 -35.57 11.45 20.42
CA GLN A 685 -34.14 11.65 20.66
C GLN A 685 -33.87 12.47 21.92
N TRP A 686 -34.58 13.58 22.13
CA TRP A 686 -34.43 14.41 23.33
C TRP A 686 -34.85 13.67 24.61
N VAL A 687 -35.91 12.85 24.55
CA VAL A 687 -36.35 12.02 25.68
C VAL A 687 -35.31 10.95 26.01
N LEU A 688 -34.74 10.26 25.02
CA LEU A 688 -33.69 9.27 25.25
C LEU A 688 -32.41 9.90 25.79
N LEU A 689 -32.02 11.08 25.28
CA LEU A 689 -30.88 11.83 25.80
C LEU A 689 -31.10 12.20 27.27
N PHE A 690 -32.29 12.72 27.59
CA PHE A 690 -32.64 13.07 28.97
C PHE A 690 -32.63 11.84 29.89
N LEU A 691 -33.23 10.73 29.46
CA LEU A 691 -33.22 9.47 30.21
C LEU A 691 -31.79 8.95 30.40
N GLY A 692 -30.94 9.01 29.38
CA GLY A 692 -29.54 8.62 29.45
C GLY A 692 -28.74 9.46 30.46
N VAL A 693 -28.92 10.79 30.43
CA VAL A 693 -28.27 11.70 31.39
C VAL A 693 -28.81 11.47 32.80
N ALA A 694 -30.11 11.28 32.98
CA ALA A 694 -30.70 10.97 34.28
C ALA A 694 -30.18 9.65 34.86
N LEU A 695 -30.03 8.61 34.02
CA LEU A 695 -29.46 7.32 34.41
C LEU A 695 -27.98 7.45 34.79
N LEU A 696 -27.20 8.26 34.06
CA LEU A 696 -25.81 8.56 34.36
C LEU A 696 -25.67 9.27 35.73
N VAL A 697 -26.51 10.28 35.99
CA VAL A 697 -26.51 11.00 37.28
C VAL A 697 -26.94 10.07 38.43
N ALA A 698 -27.96 9.24 38.22
CA ALA A 698 -28.42 8.28 39.21
C ALA A 698 -27.35 7.23 39.54
N THR A 699 -26.65 6.72 38.52
CA THR A 699 -25.55 5.75 38.71
C THR A 699 -24.38 6.41 39.44
N LEU A 700 -23.94 7.60 39.06
CA LEU A 700 -22.90 8.36 39.78
C LEU A 700 -23.27 8.62 41.25
N GLY A 701 -24.51 9.02 41.52
CA GLY A 701 -25.02 9.22 42.88
C GLY A 701 -25.04 7.92 43.70
N LEU A 702 -25.41 6.80 43.08
CA LEU A 702 -25.40 5.48 43.71
C LEU A 702 -23.98 5.02 44.02
N THR A 703 -23.05 5.22 43.08
CA THR A 703 -21.63 4.90 43.25
C THR A 703 -21.01 5.73 44.38
N GLN A 704 -21.30 7.04 44.44
CA GLN A 704 -20.82 7.92 45.50
C GLN A 704 -21.38 7.53 46.88
N ARG A 705 -22.67 7.14 46.95
CA ARG A 705 -23.29 6.66 48.18
C ARG A 705 -22.70 5.33 48.64
N LEU A 706 -22.46 4.39 47.72
CA LEU A 706 -21.79 3.13 48.00
C LEU A 706 -20.36 3.34 48.49
N PHE A 707 -19.64 4.30 47.89
CA PHE A 707 -18.29 4.66 48.31
C PHE A 707 -18.27 5.27 49.72
N SER A 708 -19.21 6.17 50.03
CA SER A 708 -19.37 6.78 51.36
C SER A 708 -19.71 5.75 52.44
N ILE A 709 -20.62 4.80 52.16
CA ILE A 709 -20.96 3.71 53.09
C ILE A 709 -19.76 2.78 53.35
N ARG A 710 -18.97 2.48 52.31
CA ARG A 710 -17.71 1.71 52.47
C ARG A 710 -16.70 2.46 53.32
N HIS A 711 -16.57 3.78 53.12
CA HIS A 711 -15.63 4.61 53.86
C HIS A 711 -16.02 4.80 55.34
N HIS A 712 -17.32 4.82 55.66
CA HIS A 712 -17.81 4.87 57.05
C HIS A 712 -17.68 3.53 57.79
N ARG A 713 -17.65 2.38 57.11
CA ARG A 713 -17.35 1.09 57.74
C ARG A 713 -15.88 0.89 58.09
N LEU A 714 -14.96 1.62 57.45
CA LEU A 714 -13.51 1.52 57.67
C LEU A 714 -12.99 2.46 58.78
N HIS A 715 -13.82 3.37 59.29
CA HIS A 715 -13.44 4.33 60.35
C HIS A 715 -14.39 4.26 61.57
N ARG A 716 -14.52 3.07 62.16
CA ARG A 716 -14.94 2.95 63.56
C ARG A 716 -13.78 2.36 64.38
N PRO A 717 -13.21 3.07 65.37
CA PRO A 717 -12.13 2.53 66.18
C PRO A 717 -12.65 1.46 67.14
N HIS A 718 -11.93 0.34 67.21
CA HIS A 718 -12.08 -0.68 68.24
C HIS A 718 -11.71 -0.11 69.61
N HIS A 719 -12.66 -0.12 70.54
CA HIS A 719 -12.39 -0.09 71.98
C HIS A 719 -13.13 -1.24 72.64
N GLY A 720 -12.39 -2.04 73.40
CA GLY A 720 -12.92 -2.82 74.51
C GLY A 720 -11.92 -2.69 75.68
N PRO A 721 -12.14 -3.35 76.83
CA PRO A 721 -13.38 -3.86 77.44
C PRO A 721 -13.59 -3.31 78.87
N GLN A 722 -14.78 -3.47 79.50
CA GLN A 722 -14.89 -3.66 80.97
C GLN A 722 -16.30 -4.04 81.48
N PHE A 723 -16.33 -5.16 82.22
CA PHE A 723 -17.09 -5.56 83.43
C PHE A 723 -18.47 -4.98 83.80
N GLY A 724 -19.37 -5.90 84.20
CA GLY A 724 -20.20 -5.75 85.41
C GLY A 724 -21.69 -6.10 85.28
N SER A 725 -22.12 -7.19 85.97
CA SER A 725 -23.41 -7.45 86.68
C SER A 725 -24.74 -7.11 85.96
N GLU A 726 -25.86 -7.83 86.05
CA GLU A 726 -26.40 -8.86 86.93
C GLU A 726 -27.81 -9.15 86.35
N VAL A 727 -28.34 -10.35 86.62
CA VAL A 727 -29.78 -10.65 86.87
C VAL A 727 -30.75 -10.48 85.68
N GLU A 728 -31.77 -11.30 85.43
CA GLU A 728 -32.26 -12.63 85.81
C GLU A 728 -33.66 -12.71 85.15
N LEU A 729 -34.21 -13.92 85.07
CA LEU A 729 -35.65 -14.24 84.99
C LEU A 729 -36.34 -14.39 83.61
N ARG A 730 -36.47 -15.69 83.28
CA ARG A 730 -37.72 -16.48 83.19
C ARG A 730 -38.40 -16.69 81.83
N HIS A 731 -38.54 -18.00 81.54
CA HIS A 731 -39.72 -18.77 81.10
C HIS A 731 -40.62 -18.11 80.02
N SER A 732 -40.90 -18.73 78.88
CA SER A 732 -41.24 -20.14 78.63
C SER A 732 -40.96 -20.52 77.18
#